data_AF-A0A7S4SHB7-F1
#
_entry.id   AF-A0A7S4SHB7-F1
#
_cell.length_a   1.000
_cell.length_b   1.000
_cell.length_c   1.000
_cell.angle_alpha   90.00
_cell.angle_beta   90.00
_cell.angle_gamma   90.00
#
_symmetry.space_group_name_H-M   'P 1'
#
loop_
_entity.id
_entity.type
_entity.pdbx_description
1 polymer ?
#
loop_
_entity_poly.entity_id
_entity_poly.type
_entity_poly.pdbx_seq_one_letter_code
_entity_poly.pdbx_strand_id
1 'polypeptide(L)'
;MQQEDFAPLDTKGDVMLMPQSSAVSQDNLTSLLDATRQVDDIGSAEFALEDSAKFLLANQVVGAILTTAIPAIANTAAVTAAAIIAPVVNESSAEDQKQVLGAILEEHFVAFPGGAGCDLAEVDEAIENLGRLIQSLQDLDPKTASLGRAPGFDTRTSDGRVWVPTQTPTPYEVLVGVNFNKTAIVPQVTPTCALKYYLDIQKAWVERRNYIQESQFQNGSGDQFCSCFRQWGHSTGNVMNSIANQSLEQAMVRESSACVTSRLLQEGCLRGSTWDNRYTAEDCRHNFAKYYKSTSLRLIQGRDDYIHSFAWMTSQAQQSVDLSTCYVFPHDPAQRYIFLDLLTHTAMRGVQVRVNIDLMTVESSMIKSAFRAQQKGPKNAAVSRDGAATPFSFLDCLPLGCPPISEKTRKSFTNGLDLLQEIMQRALAVPDDKYQVRFWCARDAQDGYRIKNHSKCAVFDGKNESAVAFIGGSNVVPTMESGDADCDMIVSGPVATEVGGTFDHLWDCLDTEPSMKEFEQEFSPYEEEKKLESAINLLPHQSWLDTNATVALLRSNPSSSGEDVILRQILGVIATAEESVYMVMGHCNFPKPLAIALSGACKRGVKVKLLVNSLFSSDLRVNQRDMFLSLQQLLHIAPDVEVWTTALSSIPPHQAQYVAVAEEIRTCLFDSHVNHC
;
A
#
# COMPACT_ATOMS: atom_id res chain seq x y z
N MET A 1 -26.74 43.23 4.01
CA MET A 1 -26.96 44.69 4.07
C MET A 1 -25.58 45.30 4.24
N GLN A 2 -25.22 46.25 3.36
CA GLN A 2 -23.89 46.85 3.12
C GLN A 2 -22.88 46.00 2.33
N GLN A 3 -22.61 46.48 1.12
CA GLN A 3 -21.54 46.13 0.18
C GLN A 3 -20.31 46.97 0.53
N GLU A 4 -19.12 46.36 0.56
CA GLU A 4 -17.86 47.09 0.40
C GLU A 4 -17.07 46.50 -0.77
N ASP A 5 -16.70 47.39 -1.68
CA ASP A 5 -15.89 47.18 -2.86
C ASP A 5 -14.40 47.01 -2.48
N PHE A 6 -13.71 46.06 -3.10
CA PHE A 6 -12.24 46.03 -3.13
C PHE A 6 -11.73 46.15 -4.57
N ALA A 7 -10.88 47.15 -4.77
CA ALA A 7 -10.14 47.46 -5.99
C ALA A 7 -8.95 46.50 -6.21
N PRO A 8 -8.48 46.30 -7.46
CA PRO A 8 -7.35 45.42 -7.75
C PRO A 8 -6.00 46.12 -7.54
N LEU A 9 -5.06 45.37 -6.95
CA LEU A 9 -3.65 45.74 -6.78
C LEU A 9 -2.85 45.46 -8.06
N ASP A 10 -2.12 46.50 -8.47
CA ASP A 10 -1.15 46.55 -9.57
C ASP A 10 0.16 45.86 -9.13
N THR A 11 0.65 44.89 -9.91
CA THR A 11 1.96 44.26 -9.72
C THR A 11 2.83 44.43 -10.96
N LYS A 12 3.60 45.52 -10.98
CA LYS A 12 4.87 45.59 -11.70
C LYS A 12 6.00 45.21 -10.75
N GLY A 13 6.75 44.18 -11.10
CA GLY A 13 7.96 43.76 -10.39
C GLY A 13 8.87 43.00 -11.34
N ASP A 14 10.11 43.48 -11.45
CA ASP A 14 11.08 43.22 -12.50
C ASP A 14 11.62 41.79 -12.57
N VAL A 15 11.84 41.32 -13.81
CA VAL A 15 12.48 40.04 -14.14
C VAL A 15 14.01 40.20 -14.08
N MET A 16 14.64 39.47 -13.16
CA MET A 16 16.10 39.37 -13.04
C MET A 16 16.59 38.18 -13.90
N LEU A 17 17.37 38.48 -14.94
CA LEU A 17 18.00 37.49 -15.84
C LEU A 17 19.18 36.79 -15.15
N MET A 18 19.25 35.46 -15.28
CA MET A 18 20.40 34.62 -14.95
C MET A 18 20.87 33.85 -16.21
N PRO A 19 22.15 33.43 -16.27
CA PRO A 19 22.93 33.36 -17.51
C PRO A 19 22.76 32.06 -18.30
N GLN A 20 22.86 32.18 -19.63
CA GLN A 20 22.93 31.07 -20.57
C GLN A 20 24.25 30.30 -20.43
N SER A 21 24.17 28.96 -20.39
CA SER A 21 25.32 28.06 -20.49
C SER A 21 25.31 27.29 -21.81
N SER A 22 26.48 27.31 -22.46
CA SER A 22 27.08 26.42 -23.47
C SER A 22 26.19 25.80 -24.56
N ALA A 23 26.43 26.27 -25.78
CA ALA A 23 25.95 25.74 -27.04
C ALA A 23 26.50 24.33 -27.37
N VAL A 24 25.59 23.43 -27.77
CA VAL A 24 25.89 22.26 -28.61
C VAL A 24 25.82 22.72 -30.06
N SER A 25 26.79 22.35 -30.89
CA SER A 25 26.95 22.87 -32.25
C SER A 25 25.78 22.49 -33.18
N GLN A 26 25.29 23.48 -33.92
CA GLN A 26 24.19 23.38 -34.91
C GLN A 26 24.51 22.50 -36.14
N ASP A 27 25.75 22.02 -36.28
CA ASP A 27 26.23 21.36 -37.50
C ASP A 27 25.68 19.94 -37.71
N ASN A 28 25.20 19.28 -36.64
CA ASN A 28 24.66 17.92 -36.74
C ASN A 28 23.18 17.86 -37.17
N LEU A 29 22.41 18.95 -37.00
CA LEU A 29 21.00 19.01 -37.37
C LEU A 29 20.79 19.32 -38.86
N THR A 30 21.69 20.09 -39.46
CA THR A 30 21.62 20.45 -40.89
C THR A 30 21.88 19.22 -41.78
N SER A 31 22.80 18.34 -41.37
CA SER A 31 23.12 17.10 -42.09
C SER A 31 21.95 16.09 -42.10
N LEU A 32 21.09 16.11 -41.07
CA LEU A 32 19.92 15.25 -40.99
C LEU A 32 18.74 15.78 -41.83
N LEU A 33 18.61 17.11 -41.95
CA LEU A 33 17.56 17.76 -42.75
C LEU A 33 17.86 17.74 -44.26
N ASP A 34 19.13 17.71 -44.65
CA ASP A 34 19.53 17.60 -46.06
C ASP A 34 19.33 16.19 -46.63
N ALA A 35 19.39 15.15 -45.79
CA ALA A 35 19.06 13.78 -46.20
C ALA A 35 17.56 13.60 -46.52
N THR A 36 16.68 14.33 -45.82
CA THR A 36 15.23 14.27 -46.05
C THR A 36 14.78 15.05 -47.29
N ARG A 37 15.57 16.05 -47.73
CA ARG A 37 15.25 16.89 -48.90
C ARG A 37 15.67 16.29 -50.25
N GLN A 38 16.55 15.29 -50.27
CA GLN A 38 16.95 14.62 -51.53
C GLN A 38 15.94 13.59 -52.05
N VAL A 39 14.81 13.37 -51.37
CA VAL A 39 13.83 12.31 -51.72
C VAL A 39 12.65 12.84 -52.56
N ASP A 40 12.46 14.16 -52.65
CA ASP A 40 11.31 14.75 -53.37
C ASP A 40 11.49 14.84 -54.91
N ASP A 41 12.62 14.38 -55.47
CA ASP A 41 12.97 14.64 -56.89
C ASP A 41 13.31 13.39 -57.72
N ILE A 42 12.63 12.26 -57.47
CA ILE A 42 12.73 11.06 -58.33
C ILE A 42 11.35 10.70 -58.89
N GLY A 43 11.05 11.26 -60.07
CA GLY A 43 9.98 10.79 -60.94
C GLY A 43 10.46 9.67 -61.86
N SER A 44 9.87 8.49 -61.74
CA SER A 44 9.40 7.62 -62.84
C SER A 44 9.20 6.18 -62.34
N ALA A 45 8.05 5.62 -62.70
CA ALA A 45 7.58 4.32 -62.29
C ALA A 45 8.19 3.21 -63.14
N GLU A 46 9.09 2.39 -62.58
CA GLU A 46 9.26 0.95 -62.87
C GLU A 46 10.33 0.24 -62.00
N PHE A 47 10.47 0.61 -60.72
CA PHE A 47 11.42 -0.02 -59.78
C PHE A 47 10.82 -0.33 -58.38
N ALA A 48 9.50 -0.40 -58.25
CA ALA A 48 8.81 -0.09 -56.98
C ALA A 48 8.54 -1.24 -55.98
N LEU A 49 8.98 -2.49 -56.21
CA LEU A 49 8.64 -3.60 -55.29
C LEU A 49 9.77 -4.01 -54.34
N GLU A 50 11.03 -3.98 -54.77
CA GLU A 50 12.16 -4.34 -53.89
C GLU A 50 12.55 -3.20 -52.92
N ASP A 51 12.45 -1.95 -53.37
CA ASP A 51 12.83 -0.79 -52.54
C ASP A 51 11.76 -0.42 -51.51
N SER A 52 10.48 -0.72 -51.77
CA SER A 52 9.40 -0.53 -50.79
C SER A 52 9.57 -1.47 -49.59
N ALA A 53 10.01 -2.71 -49.80
CA ALA A 53 10.28 -3.66 -48.72
C ALA A 53 11.51 -3.26 -47.90
N LYS A 54 12.58 -2.78 -48.56
CA LYS A 54 13.77 -2.23 -47.89
C LYS A 54 13.46 -0.95 -47.13
N PHE A 55 12.57 -0.10 -47.65
CA PHE A 55 12.11 1.12 -46.97
C PHE A 55 11.25 0.81 -45.74
N LEU A 56 10.34 -0.18 -45.83
CA LEU A 56 9.56 -0.63 -44.68
C LEU A 56 10.46 -1.24 -43.60
N LEU A 57 11.44 -2.06 -44.00
CA LEU A 57 12.40 -2.66 -43.10
C LEU A 57 13.32 -1.59 -42.47
N ALA A 58 13.76 -0.60 -43.24
CA ALA A 58 14.55 0.52 -42.74
C ALA A 58 13.75 1.36 -41.74
N ASN A 59 12.48 1.63 -41.98
CA ASN A 59 11.61 2.34 -41.02
C ASN A 59 11.30 1.49 -39.77
N GLN A 60 11.18 0.16 -39.90
CA GLN A 60 11.05 -0.73 -38.75
C GLN A 60 12.34 -0.78 -37.92
N VAL A 61 13.51 -0.82 -38.57
CA VAL A 61 14.81 -0.81 -37.91
C VAL A 61 15.09 0.56 -37.26
N VAL A 62 14.81 1.66 -37.95
CA VAL A 62 14.92 3.02 -37.38
C VAL A 62 13.91 3.19 -36.25
N GLY A 63 12.67 2.72 -36.42
CA GLY A 63 11.67 2.67 -35.36
C GLY A 63 12.15 1.89 -34.14
N ALA A 64 12.72 0.69 -34.31
CA ALA A 64 13.30 -0.11 -33.24
C ALA A 64 14.54 0.56 -32.60
N ILE A 65 15.39 1.20 -33.39
CA ILE A 65 16.55 1.93 -32.85
C ILE A 65 16.08 3.13 -32.01
N LEU A 66 15.13 3.91 -32.51
CA LEU A 66 14.61 5.10 -31.81
C LEU A 66 13.75 4.75 -30.59
N THR A 67 12.97 3.67 -30.65
CA THR A 67 12.04 3.30 -29.57
C THR A 67 12.64 2.33 -28.56
N THR A 68 13.62 1.52 -28.95
CA THR A 68 14.18 0.46 -28.09
C THR A 68 15.66 0.70 -27.79
N ALA A 69 16.50 0.92 -28.80
CA ALA A 69 17.95 1.01 -28.59
C ALA A 69 18.40 2.32 -27.93
N ILE A 70 17.91 3.48 -28.38
CA ILE A 70 18.30 4.78 -27.81
C ILE A 70 17.84 4.93 -26.35
N PRO A 71 16.58 4.61 -25.98
CA PRO A 71 16.16 4.63 -24.59
C PRO A 71 16.95 3.65 -23.73
N ALA A 72 17.29 2.46 -24.24
CA ALA A 72 18.12 1.49 -23.50
C ALA A 72 19.54 2.01 -23.27
N ILE A 73 20.17 2.64 -24.28
CA ILE A 73 21.50 3.26 -24.14
C ILE A 73 21.45 4.46 -23.20
N ALA A 74 20.44 5.33 -23.33
CA ALA A 74 20.26 6.48 -22.45
C ALA A 74 20.00 6.03 -21.00
N ASN A 75 19.19 4.99 -20.79
CA ASN A 75 18.95 4.41 -19.47
C ASN A 75 20.22 3.75 -18.93
N THR A 76 20.96 3.00 -19.75
CA THR A 76 22.25 2.41 -19.34
C THR A 76 23.27 3.49 -18.98
N ALA A 77 23.35 4.57 -19.75
CA ALA A 77 24.21 5.71 -19.47
C ALA A 77 23.75 6.46 -18.22
N ALA A 78 22.44 6.63 -17.98
CA ALA A 78 21.89 7.26 -16.80
C ALA A 78 22.10 6.40 -15.54
N VAL A 79 21.92 5.08 -15.62
CA VAL A 79 22.20 4.11 -14.55
C VAL A 79 23.70 4.05 -14.27
N THR A 80 24.54 4.01 -15.30
CA THR A 80 26.00 4.01 -15.14
C THR A 80 26.47 5.35 -14.58
N ALA A 81 25.94 6.47 -15.07
CA ALA A 81 26.22 7.78 -14.52
C ALA A 81 25.69 7.89 -13.09
N ALA A 82 24.50 7.38 -12.76
CA ALA A 82 23.99 7.34 -11.39
C ALA A 82 24.82 6.42 -10.50
N ALA A 83 25.36 5.31 -10.99
CA ALA A 83 26.27 4.44 -10.24
C ALA A 83 27.66 5.06 -10.05
N ILE A 84 28.09 5.93 -10.97
CA ILE A 84 29.35 6.69 -10.88
C ILE A 84 29.18 7.97 -10.05
N ILE A 85 28.02 8.63 -10.13
CA ILE A 85 27.66 9.90 -9.49
C ILE A 85 27.08 9.66 -8.10
N ALA A 86 26.43 8.52 -7.82
CA ALA A 86 26.22 8.03 -6.47
C ALA A 86 27.61 7.82 -5.89
N PRO A 87 28.16 8.77 -5.13
CA PRO A 87 29.57 8.76 -4.77
C PRO A 87 29.81 7.48 -3.95
N VAL A 88 31.02 6.93 -3.82
CA VAL A 88 32.05 7.42 -2.87
C VAL A 88 31.47 8.25 -1.70
N VAL A 89 30.25 7.96 -1.25
CA VAL A 89 29.75 8.28 0.08
C VAL A 89 30.54 7.31 0.92
N ASN A 90 31.70 7.76 1.38
CA ASN A 90 32.61 7.03 2.25
C ASN A 90 31.85 5.98 3.09
N GLU A 91 31.97 4.70 2.71
CA GLU A 91 31.48 3.58 3.53
C GLU A 91 32.01 3.69 4.96
N SER A 92 33.13 4.40 5.14
CA SER A 92 33.79 4.72 6.41
C SER A 92 33.03 5.67 7.35
N SER A 93 31.72 5.87 7.19
CA SER A 93 30.87 6.43 8.26
C SER A 93 29.44 5.87 8.27
N ALA A 94 29.21 4.68 7.69
CA ALA A 94 27.91 4.00 7.79
C ALA A 94 27.50 3.77 9.27
N GLU A 95 28.47 3.72 10.20
CA GLU A 95 28.26 3.73 11.65
C GLU A 95 27.94 5.11 12.24
N ASP A 96 28.27 6.23 11.59
CA ASP A 96 27.95 7.59 12.05
C ASP A 96 26.61 8.09 11.50
N GLN A 97 26.10 7.51 10.41
CA GLN A 97 24.70 7.64 10.00
C GLN A 97 23.77 6.78 10.88
N LYS A 98 24.05 6.77 12.19
CA LYS A 98 23.12 6.29 13.21
C LYS A 98 21.77 6.91 12.96
N GLN A 99 20.75 6.12 13.27
CA GLN A 99 19.33 6.42 13.22
C GLN A 99 19.00 7.73 13.97
N VAL A 100 19.37 8.88 13.41
CA VAL A 100 19.31 10.19 14.06
C VAL A 100 17.88 10.47 14.47
N LEU A 101 16.95 10.25 13.54
CA LEU A 101 15.54 10.38 13.83
C LEU A 101 15.13 9.40 14.93
N GLY A 102 15.48 8.10 14.82
CA GLY A 102 15.19 7.11 15.85
C GLY A 102 15.63 7.54 17.26
N ALA A 103 16.86 8.02 17.42
CA ALA A 103 17.38 8.51 18.70
C ALA A 103 16.60 9.74 19.20
N ILE A 104 16.27 10.69 18.33
CA ILE A 104 15.45 11.86 18.67
C ILE A 104 14.05 11.42 19.12
N LEU A 105 13.42 10.45 18.44
CA LEU A 105 12.09 9.97 18.80
C LEU A 105 12.09 9.23 20.15
N GLU A 106 13.19 8.55 20.49
CA GLU A 106 13.35 7.91 21.80
C GLU A 106 13.54 8.93 22.93
N GLU A 107 14.35 9.96 22.70
CA GLU A 107 14.63 11.04 23.67
C GLU A 107 13.42 11.95 23.88
N HIS A 108 12.72 12.30 22.80
CA HIS A 108 11.62 13.26 22.77
C HIS A 108 10.27 12.59 22.48
N PHE A 109 9.98 11.48 23.14
CA PHE A 109 8.68 10.84 23.00
C PHE A 109 7.54 11.74 23.51
N VAL A 110 6.40 11.67 22.84
CA VAL A 110 5.18 12.41 23.12
C VAL A 110 4.23 11.51 23.90
N ALA A 111 4.19 11.72 25.22
CA ALA A 111 3.18 11.10 26.06
C ALA A 111 1.80 11.70 25.76
N PHE A 112 0.79 10.86 25.61
CA PHE A 112 -0.60 11.28 25.47
C PHE A 112 -1.49 10.49 26.44
N PRO A 113 -2.59 11.08 26.95
CA PRO A 113 -3.44 10.45 27.96
C PRO A 113 -4.04 9.14 27.47
N GLY A 114 -4.02 8.07 28.26
CA GLY A 114 -4.71 6.82 27.91
C GLY A 114 -6.24 6.93 28.03
N GLY A 115 -6.98 6.31 27.11
CA GLY A 115 -8.45 6.18 27.17
C GLY A 115 -9.22 7.05 26.16
N ALA A 116 -10.56 6.99 26.25
CA ALA A 116 -11.50 7.69 25.35
C ALA A 116 -11.86 9.11 25.82
N GLY A 117 -11.60 9.43 27.08
CA GLY A 117 -11.71 10.80 27.63
C GLY A 117 -10.32 11.38 27.79
N CYS A 118 -10.07 12.53 27.19
CA CYS A 118 -8.90 13.35 27.46
C CYS A 118 -9.41 14.65 28.06
N ASP A 119 -8.95 15.01 29.24
CA ASP A 119 -9.22 16.35 29.75
C ASP A 119 -8.34 17.38 29.02
N LEU A 120 -8.71 18.66 29.15
CA LEU A 120 -8.02 19.73 28.44
C LEU A 120 -6.53 19.85 28.84
N ALA A 121 -6.21 19.56 30.10
CA ALA A 121 -4.85 19.66 30.62
C ALA A 121 -3.95 18.55 30.06
N GLU A 122 -4.46 17.32 29.96
CA GLU A 122 -3.75 16.21 29.34
C GLU A 122 -3.49 16.45 27.84
N VAL A 123 -4.44 17.09 27.14
CA VAL A 123 -4.26 17.48 25.73
C VAL A 123 -3.23 18.59 25.60
N ASP A 124 -3.25 19.59 26.48
CA ASP A 124 -2.27 20.68 26.52
C ASP A 124 -0.85 20.14 26.78
N GLU A 125 -0.69 19.21 27.72
CA GLU A 125 0.60 18.54 28.00
C GLU A 125 1.09 17.75 26.77
N ALA A 126 0.21 17.01 26.09
CA ALA A 126 0.57 16.27 24.89
C ALA A 126 1.02 17.20 23.75
N ILE A 127 0.33 18.34 23.56
CA ILE A 127 0.70 19.37 22.58
C ILE A 127 2.05 20.01 22.93
N GLU A 128 2.31 20.28 24.21
CA GLU A 128 3.60 20.80 24.69
C GLU A 128 4.73 19.81 24.43
N ASN A 129 4.53 18.52 24.76
CA ASN A 129 5.49 17.45 24.49
C ASN A 129 5.80 17.34 22.98
N LEU A 130 4.78 17.42 22.13
CA LEU A 130 4.95 17.45 20.68
C LEU A 130 5.68 18.71 20.22
N GLY A 131 5.44 19.86 20.85
CA GLY A 131 6.18 21.10 20.60
C GLY A 131 7.68 20.97 20.91
N ARG A 132 8.05 20.27 21.99
CA ARG A 132 9.46 19.98 22.32
C ARG A 132 10.14 19.09 21.28
N LEU A 133 9.43 18.06 20.79
CA LEU A 133 9.93 17.23 19.68
C LEU A 133 10.12 18.06 18.40
N ILE A 134 9.14 18.88 18.03
CA ILE A 134 9.21 19.78 16.87
C ILE A 134 10.41 20.72 16.97
N GLN A 135 10.61 21.36 18.13
CA GLN A 135 11.75 22.26 18.36
C GLN A 135 13.08 21.51 18.22
N SER A 136 13.18 20.30 18.77
CA SER A 136 14.40 19.48 18.69
C SER A 136 14.75 19.11 17.24
N LEU A 137 13.74 18.89 16.39
CA LEU A 137 13.93 18.67 14.95
C LEU A 137 14.30 19.95 14.19
N GLN A 138 13.78 21.11 14.61
CA GLN A 138 14.10 22.42 14.03
C GLN A 138 15.51 22.90 14.37
N ASP A 139 16.02 22.54 15.54
CA ASP A 139 17.34 22.95 16.04
C ASP A 139 18.50 22.13 15.44
N LEU A 140 18.19 21.09 14.65
CA LEU A 140 19.21 20.30 13.95
C LEU A 140 19.92 21.14 12.91
N ASP A 141 21.24 20.97 12.80
CA ASP A 141 21.98 21.56 11.71
C ASP A 141 21.53 20.94 10.35
N PRO A 142 21.63 21.68 9.22
CA PRO A 142 21.13 21.21 7.94
C PRO A 142 21.69 19.87 7.46
N LYS A 143 22.94 19.52 7.86
CA LYS A 143 23.54 18.25 7.49
C LYS A 143 22.88 17.11 8.27
N THR A 144 22.69 17.26 9.58
CA THR A 144 21.99 16.27 10.41
C THR A 144 20.51 16.15 10.03
N ALA A 145 19.84 17.27 9.76
CA ALA A 145 18.42 17.30 9.41
C ALA A 145 18.09 16.58 8.09
N SER A 146 19.07 16.46 7.19
CA SER A 146 18.96 15.77 5.90
C SER A 146 19.35 14.28 5.95
N LEU A 147 19.81 13.77 7.10
CA LEU A 147 20.17 12.35 7.23
C LEU A 147 18.93 11.46 7.23
N GLY A 148 18.87 10.54 6.27
CA GLY A 148 17.81 9.54 6.13
C GLY A 148 17.88 8.89 4.75
N ARG A 149 17.29 7.70 4.61
CA ARG A 149 17.27 6.94 3.34
C ARG A 149 15.89 6.82 2.73
N ALA A 150 14.85 7.04 3.52
CA ALA A 150 13.47 6.95 3.07
C ALA A 150 12.97 8.34 2.61
N PRO A 151 12.17 8.41 1.52
CA PRO A 151 11.65 9.65 0.97
C PRO A 151 10.60 10.32 1.88
N GLY A 152 9.98 9.55 2.76
CA GLY A 152 8.68 9.89 3.32
C GLY A 152 7.58 9.71 2.27
N PHE A 153 6.46 10.38 2.52
CA PHE A 153 5.24 10.29 1.72
C PHE A 153 5.23 11.17 0.47
N ASP A 154 6.24 12.01 0.26
CA ASP A 154 6.35 12.92 -0.89
C ASP A 154 7.60 12.58 -1.69
N THR A 155 7.41 12.11 -2.92
CA THR A 155 8.50 11.63 -3.79
C THR A 155 9.06 12.70 -4.71
N ARG A 156 8.45 13.90 -4.71
CA ARG A 156 8.88 15.05 -5.53
C ARG A 156 9.81 16.00 -4.78
N THR A 157 10.20 15.69 -3.54
CA THR A 157 11.00 16.60 -2.72
C THR A 157 12.43 16.78 -3.26
N SER A 158 13.00 17.96 -2.99
CA SER A 158 14.28 18.45 -3.52
C SER A 158 15.52 17.87 -2.85
N ASP A 159 15.41 16.67 -2.26
CA ASP A 159 16.49 16.07 -1.46
C ASP A 159 17.63 15.50 -2.32
N GLY A 160 17.54 15.63 -3.64
CA GLY A 160 18.56 15.20 -4.60
C GLY A 160 18.66 13.69 -4.75
N ARG A 161 17.72 12.91 -4.19
CA ARG A 161 17.73 11.46 -4.34
C ARG A 161 17.39 11.06 -5.76
N VAL A 162 18.05 9.99 -6.22
CA VAL A 162 17.92 9.49 -7.59
C VAL A 162 16.91 8.36 -7.61
N TRP A 163 15.85 8.57 -8.38
CA TRP A 163 14.87 7.56 -8.75
C TRP A 163 15.31 6.96 -10.09
N VAL A 164 15.31 5.64 -10.18
CA VAL A 164 15.77 4.92 -11.37
C VAL A 164 14.60 4.13 -11.95
N PRO A 165 14.35 4.23 -13.26
CA PRO A 165 13.34 3.40 -13.92
C PRO A 165 13.59 1.91 -13.66
N THR A 166 12.53 1.18 -13.34
CA THR A 166 12.61 -0.28 -13.28
C THR A 166 12.93 -0.84 -14.66
N GLN A 167 13.68 -1.94 -14.71
CA GLN A 167 14.01 -2.61 -15.99
C GLN A 167 12.82 -3.34 -16.61
N THR A 168 11.79 -3.57 -15.80
CA THR A 168 10.54 -4.16 -16.24
C THR A 168 9.71 -3.15 -17.02
N PRO A 169 8.83 -3.60 -17.94
CA PRO A 169 7.91 -2.73 -18.69
C PRO A 169 6.88 -2.02 -17.79
N THR A 170 6.96 -2.20 -16.47
CA THR A 170 6.20 -1.42 -15.52
C THR A 170 6.69 0.02 -15.51
N PRO A 171 5.79 1.01 -15.51
CA PRO A 171 6.12 2.43 -15.50
C PRO A 171 6.46 2.88 -14.07
N TYR A 172 7.34 2.14 -13.38
CA TYR A 172 7.76 2.46 -12.03
C TYR A 172 9.18 3.00 -12.04
N GLU A 173 9.46 3.87 -11.07
CA GLU A 173 10.82 4.18 -10.65
C GLU A 173 11.01 3.73 -9.22
N VAL A 174 12.19 3.22 -8.89
CA VAL A 174 12.57 2.84 -7.53
C VAL A 174 13.68 3.73 -6.99
N LEU A 175 13.68 3.92 -5.69
CA LEU A 175 14.66 4.78 -5.02
C LEU A 175 15.98 4.04 -4.76
N VAL A 176 17.07 4.56 -5.33
CA VAL A 176 18.41 3.99 -5.12
C VAL A 176 18.81 4.08 -3.65
N GLY A 177 19.37 2.99 -3.13
CA GLY A 177 19.97 2.96 -1.79
C GLY A 177 19.01 2.75 -0.62
N VAL A 178 17.74 2.44 -0.89
CA VAL A 178 16.80 1.98 0.15
C VAL A 178 17.14 0.56 0.59
N ASN A 179 17.41 -0.33 -0.37
CA ASN A 179 17.62 -1.76 -0.16
C ASN A 179 19.10 -2.15 -0.20
N PHE A 180 19.92 -1.59 0.71
CA PHE A 180 21.31 -2.04 0.84
C PHE A 180 21.38 -3.40 1.52
N ASN A 181 21.67 -4.43 0.72
CA ASN A 181 21.59 -5.86 1.07
C ASN A 181 22.47 -6.34 2.27
N LYS A 182 23.19 -5.46 2.97
CA LYS A 182 24.17 -5.86 4.02
C LYS A 182 24.11 -5.04 5.30
N THR A 183 23.10 -4.21 5.48
CA THR A 183 22.97 -3.42 6.71
C THR A 183 21.73 -3.83 7.50
N ALA A 184 21.86 -4.03 8.81
CA ALA A 184 20.73 -4.22 9.72
C ALA A 184 19.96 -2.90 9.98
N ILE A 185 19.92 -2.00 9.00
CA ILE A 185 19.38 -0.65 9.12
C ILE A 185 18.02 -0.61 8.43
N VAL A 186 16.99 -0.30 9.22
CA VAL A 186 15.66 0.04 8.70
C VAL A 186 15.74 1.43 8.05
N PRO A 187 15.30 1.61 6.79
CA PRO A 187 15.29 2.93 6.16
C PRO A 187 14.42 3.91 6.95
N GLN A 188 15.01 5.06 7.29
CA GLN A 188 14.33 6.13 8.02
C GLN A 188 14.11 7.35 7.13
N VAL A 189 12.96 8.02 7.29
CA VAL A 189 12.76 9.37 6.75
C VAL A 189 13.74 10.35 7.38
N THR A 190 14.01 11.46 6.69
CA THR A 190 14.86 12.51 7.25
C THR A 190 14.15 13.25 8.38
N PRO A 191 14.87 13.80 9.37
CA PRO A 191 14.30 14.72 10.36
C PRO A 191 13.51 15.88 9.74
N THR A 192 13.99 16.47 8.64
CA THR A 192 13.25 17.52 7.90
C THR A 192 11.91 17.03 7.37
N CYS A 193 11.85 15.78 6.88
CA CYS A 193 10.61 15.18 6.42
C CYS A 193 9.65 14.91 7.60
N ALA A 194 10.16 14.30 8.67
CA ALA A 194 9.40 14.02 9.89
C ALA A 194 8.80 15.29 10.52
N LEU A 195 9.56 16.39 10.55
CA LEU A 195 9.11 17.69 11.07
C LEU A 195 7.79 18.14 10.43
N LYS A 196 7.64 17.97 9.10
CA LYS A 196 6.39 18.33 8.40
C LYS A 196 5.20 17.54 8.93
N TYR A 197 5.37 16.25 9.19
CA TYR A 197 4.31 15.39 9.72
C TYR A 197 3.95 15.77 11.15
N TYR A 198 4.93 16.05 12.00
CA TYR A 198 4.67 16.47 13.38
C TYR A 198 3.97 17.84 13.45
N LEU A 199 4.28 18.77 12.55
CA LEU A 199 3.56 20.04 12.42
C LEU A 199 2.09 19.83 12.02
N ASP A 200 1.84 18.94 11.04
CA ASP A 200 0.47 18.59 10.62
C ASP A 200 -0.32 17.93 11.78
N ILE A 201 0.32 17.03 12.55
CA ILE A 201 -0.27 16.39 13.73
C ILE A 201 -0.55 17.42 14.83
N GLN A 202 0.39 18.32 15.11
CA GLN A 202 0.24 19.35 16.13
C GLN A 202 -0.94 20.27 15.79
N LYS A 203 -1.06 20.68 14.52
CA LYS A 203 -2.20 21.48 14.06
C LYS A 203 -3.53 20.76 14.32
N ALA A 204 -3.62 19.48 14.00
CA ALA A 204 -4.83 18.69 14.23
C ALA A 204 -5.13 18.48 15.73
N TRP A 205 -4.10 18.35 16.57
CA TRP A 205 -4.25 18.27 18.02
C TRP A 205 -4.71 19.60 18.63
N VAL A 206 -4.20 20.74 18.16
CA VAL A 206 -4.66 22.07 18.57
C VAL A 206 -6.12 22.29 18.18
N GLU A 207 -6.54 21.83 16.99
CA GLU A 207 -7.96 21.89 16.58
C GLU A 207 -8.84 21.05 17.51
N ARG A 208 -8.41 19.83 17.85
CA ARG A 208 -9.08 18.98 18.85
C ARG A 208 -9.18 19.67 20.21
N ARG A 209 -8.10 20.32 20.65
CA ARG A 209 -8.02 21.03 21.92
C ARG A 209 -9.01 22.20 21.98
N ASN A 210 -9.10 22.99 20.91
CA ASN A 210 -10.08 24.07 20.78
C ASN A 210 -11.51 23.55 20.81
N TYR A 211 -11.79 22.44 20.12
CA TYR A 211 -13.09 21.77 20.18
C TYR A 211 -13.47 21.38 21.63
N ILE A 212 -12.55 20.75 22.38
CA ILE A 212 -12.82 20.37 23.77
C ILE A 212 -13.14 21.61 24.61
N GLN A 213 -12.33 22.66 24.49
CA GLN A 213 -12.55 23.91 25.21
C GLN A 213 -13.94 24.47 24.93
N GLU A 214 -14.31 24.65 23.66
CA GLU A 214 -15.60 25.25 23.30
C GLU A 214 -16.80 24.38 23.70
N SER A 215 -16.68 23.06 23.55
CA SER A 215 -17.72 22.11 23.95
C SER A 215 -18.01 22.12 25.46
N GLN A 216 -17.02 22.51 26.28
CA GLN A 216 -17.18 22.65 27.73
C GLN A 216 -17.83 23.97 28.14
N PHE A 217 -17.67 25.04 27.35
CA PHE A 217 -18.09 26.40 27.72
C PHE A 217 -19.40 26.86 27.06
N GLN A 218 -19.90 26.20 26.01
CA GLN A 218 -21.10 26.67 25.29
C GLN A 218 -22.09 25.53 24.97
N ASN A 219 -23.39 25.87 24.95
CA ASN A 219 -24.41 25.17 24.12
C ASN A 219 -24.13 25.36 22.60
N GLY A 220 -22.89 25.65 22.22
CA GLY A 220 -22.48 25.90 20.84
C GLY A 220 -22.67 24.64 20.03
N SER A 221 -23.18 24.79 18.80
CA SER A 221 -23.56 23.67 17.95
C SER A 221 -22.37 22.76 17.56
N GLY A 222 -21.14 23.22 17.80
CA GLY A 222 -19.91 22.50 17.44
C GLY A 222 -19.68 22.45 15.92
N ASP A 223 -20.49 23.16 15.14
CA ASP A 223 -20.54 23.05 13.67
C ASP A 223 -19.31 23.65 12.98
N GLN A 224 -18.50 24.44 13.68
CA GLN A 224 -17.29 25.04 13.13
C GLN A 224 -16.06 24.13 13.16
N PHE A 225 -16.14 22.97 13.81
CA PHE A 225 -15.08 21.98 13.81
C PHE A 225 -15.43 20.82 12.90
N CYS A 226 -14.41 20.16 12.36
CA CYS A 226 -14.63 18.91 11.65
C CYS A 226 -15.40 17.92 12.52
N SER A 227 -16.47 17.32 11.98
CA SER A 227 -17.30 16.31 12.66
C SER A 227 -16.49 15.14 13.21
N CYS A 228 -15.33 14.85 12.61
CA CYS A 228 -14.37 13.87 13.09
C CYS A 228 -13.92 14.15 14.52
N PHE A 229 -13.62 15.42 14.86
CA PHE A 229 -13.27 15.78 16.23
C PHE A 229 -14.46 15.57 17.18
N ARG A 230 -15.68 15.93 16.78
CA ARG A 230 -16.88 15.73 17.61
C ARG A 230 -17.19 14.27 17.92
N GLN A 231 -17.04 13.39 16.94
CA GLN A 231 -17.44 11.98 17.04
C GLN A 231 -16.41 11.07 17.73
N TRP A 232 -15.22 11.58 18.07
CA TRP A 232 -14.18 10.79 18.73
C TRP A 232 -14.37 10.53 20.23
N GLY A 233 -15.57 10.83 20.77
CA GLY A 233 -15.93 10.46 22.13
C GLY A 233 -16.41 9.01 22.24
N HIS A 234 -15.83 8.28 23.21
CA HIS A 234 -16.54 7.40 24.16
C HIS A 234 -16.45 5.86 24.15
N SER A 235 -15.79 5.14 23.25
CA SER A 235 -15.79 3.66 23.46
C SER A 235 -14.53 2.85 23.12
N THR A 236 -13.78 3.16 22.06
CA THR A 236 -12.67 2.29 21.66
C THR A 236 -11.48 3.06 21.11
N GLY A 237 -10.39 3.10 21.88
CA GLY A 237 -9.11 3.66 21.44
C GLY A 237 -8.78 5.06 21.98
N ASN A 238 -7.57 5.50 21.68
CA ASN A 238 -7.07 6.81 22.08
C ASN A 238 -7.31 7.83 20.96
N VAL A 239 -8.02 8.92 21.26
CA VAL A 239 -8.35 9.94 20.25
C VAL A 239 -7.10 10.55 19.62
N MET A 240 -6.12 10.96 20.43
CA MET A 240 -4.90 11.65 19.99
C MET A 240 -4.07 10.81 19.01
N ASN A 241 -3.91 9.52 19.32
CA ASN A 241 -3.27 8.54 18.45
C ASN A 241 -4.04 8.32 17.16
N SER A 242 -5.38 8.28 17.22
CA SER A 242 -6.21 8.21 16.02
C SER A 242 -6.01 9.44 15.14
N ILE A 243 -6.00 10.67 15.70
CA ILE A 243 -5.72 11.90 14.94
C ILE A 243 -4.37 11.78 14.25
N ALA A 244 -3.33 11.38 14.99
CA ALA A 244 -1.99 11.24 14.45
C ALA A 244 -1.96 10.24 13.28
N ASN A 245 -2.60 9.09 13.43
CA ASN A 245 -2.73 8.11 12.34
C ASN A 245 -3.45 8.70 11.12
N GLN A 246 -4.54 9.45 11.33
CA GLN A 246 -5.27 10.09 10.21
C GLN A 246 -4.43 11.16 9.50
N SER A 247 -3.71 12.00 10.25
CA SER A 247 -2.81 13.01 9.66
C SER A 247 -1.75 12.36 8.77
N LEU A 248 -1.21 11.21 9.17
CA LEU A 248 -0.23 10.47 8.37
C LEU A 248 -0.87 9.83 7.14
N GLU A 249 -2.01 9.15 7.27
CA GLU A 249 -2.72 8.56 6.12
C GLU A 249 -3.15 9.65 5.11
N GLN A 250 -3.57 10.83 5.58
CA GLN A 250 -3.87 11.96 4.71
C GLN A 250 -2.61 12.44 3.97
N ALA A 251 -1.46 12.47 4.66
CA ALA A 251 -0.19 12.83 4.03
C ALA A 251 0.25 11.79 2.98
N MET A 252 0.00 10.49 3.21
CA MET A 252 0.28 9.42 2.25
C MET A 252 -0.50 9.55 0.95
N VAL A 253 -1.79 9.92 1.01
CA VAL A 253 -2.63 10.00 -0.18
C VAL A 253 -2.51 11.34 -0.91
N ARG A 254 -2.01 12.39 -0.23
CA ARG A 254 -1.98 13.78 -0.72
C ARG A 254 -1.36 13.91 -2.11
N GLU A 255 -0.20 13.29 -2.33
CA GLU A 255 0.52 13.35 -3.61
C GLU A 255 -0.27 12.68 -4.75
N SER A 256 -0.76 11.46 -4.52
CA SER A 256 -1.59 10.74 -5.49
C SER A 256 -2.89 11.48 -5.80
N SER A 257 -3.57 12.02 -4.78
CA SER A 257 -4.79 12.81 -4.95
C SER A 257 -4.52 14.08 -5.76
N ALA A 258 -3.47 14.83 -5.43
CA ALA A 258 -3.09 16.03 -6.18
C ALA A 258 -2.78 15.70 -7.64
N CYS A 259 -2.09 14.59 -7.89
CA CYS A 259 -1.82 14.15 -9.25
C CYS A 259 -3.11 13.83 -10.02
N VAL A 260 -3.95 12.96 -9.47
CA VAL A 260 -5.24 12.57 -10.07
C VAL A 260 -6.10 13.80 -10.34
N THR A 261 -6.23 14.71 -9.37
CA THR A 261 -6.99 15.96 -9.54
C THR A 261 -6.40 16.84 -10.64
N SER A 262 -5.06 17.02 -10.67
CA SER A 262 -4.40 17.84 -11.70
C SER A 262 -4.62 17.30 -13.10
N ARG A 263 -4.52 15.98 -13.31
CA ARG A 263 -4.80 15.33 -14.60
C ARG A 263 -6.26 15.49 -15.02
N LEU A 264 -7.19 15.22 -14.11
CA LEU A 264 -8.63 15.40 -14.37
C LEU A 264 -8.97 16.85 -14.76
N LEU A 265 -8.28 17.83 -14.17
CA LEU A 265 -8.44 19.25 -14.50
C LEU A 265 -7.76 19.63 -15.83
N GLN A 266 -6.53 19.19 -16.07
CA GLN A 266 -5.73 19.57 -17.25
C GLN A 266 -6.26 18.96 -18.55
N GLU A 267 -6.74 17.72 -18.52
CA GLU A 267 -7.25 17.04 -19.73
C GLU A 267 -8.66 17.52 -20.13
N GLY A 268 -9.24 18.53 -19.47
CA GLY A 268 -10.65 18.91 -19.66
C GLY A 268 -11.63 17.80 -19.23
N CYS A 269 -11.11 16.81 -18.50
CA CYS A 269 -11.70 15.52 -18.18
C CYS A 269 -12.77 15.58 -17.07
N LEU A 270 -13.04 16.74 -16.47
CA LEU A 270 -14.22 16.93 -15.62
C LEU A 270 -15.56 16.75 -16.38
N ARG A 271 -15.54 16.69 -17.72
CA ARG A 271 -16.67 16.22 -18.53
C ARG A 271 -16.51 14.71 -18.87
N GLY A 272 -16.70 13.84 -17.88
CA GLY A 272 -16.87 12.38 -18.11
C GLY A 272 -15.64 11.65 -18.66
N SER A 273 -14.52 11.78 -17.96
CA SER A 273 -13.17 11.36 -18.34
C SER A 273 -13.03 9.91 -18.83
N THR A 274 -12.00 9.71 -19.65
CA THR A 274 -11.49 8.44 -20.19
C THR A 274 -11.48 7.27 -19.20
N TRP A 275 -11.33 7.49 -17.90
CA TRP A 275 -11.35 6.45 -16.88
C TRP A 275 -12.74 5.82 -16.69
N ASP A 276 -13.78 6.62 -16.47
CA ASP A 276 -15.16 6.12 -16.34
C ASP A 276 -15.59 5.35 -17.60
N ASN A 277 -15.15 5.82 -18.77
CA ASN A 277 -15.43 5.18 -20.05
C ASN A 277 -14.55 3.94 -20.32
N ARG A 278 -13.40 3.81 -19.65
CA ARG A 278 -12.50 2.64 -19.78
C ARG A 278 -13.05 1.41 -19.05
N TYR A 279 -13.86 1.64 -18.02
CA TYR A 279 -14.44 0.62 -17.15
C TYR A 279 -15.97 0.67 -17.24
N THR A 280 -16.54 0.12 -18.32
CA THR A 280 -17.99 -0.09 -18.42
C THR A 280 -18.33 -1.55 -18.14
N ALA A 281 -19.51 -1.81 -17.57
CA ALA A 281 -19.94 -3.18 -17.29
C ALA A 281 -19.99 -4.04 -18.57
N GLU A 282 -20.33 -3.43 -19.72
CA GLU A 282 -20.38 -4.05 -21.03
C GLU A 282 -19.00 -4.43 -21.57
N ASP A 283 -18.05 -3.49 -21.58
CA ASP A 283 -16.70 -3.73 -22.11
C ASP A 283 -15.89 -4.69 -21.21
N CYS A 284 -16.26 -4.75 -19.93
CA CYS A 284 -15.63 -5.62 -18.94
C CYS A 284 -16.17 -7.06 -18.93
N ARG A 285 -17.15 -7.42 -19.78
CA ARG A 285 -17.67 -8.81 -19.87
C ARG A 285 -16.66 -9.79 -20.47
N HIS A 286 -15.73 -9.28 -21.26
CA HIS A 286 -14.70 -10.11 -21.88
C HIS A 286 -13.72 -10.59 -20.83
N ASN A 287 -13.28 -11.84 -20.98
CA ASN A 287 -12.47 -12.48 -19.98
C ASN A 287 -10.99 -12.26 -20.26
N PHE A 288 -10.35 -11.39 -19.47
CA PHE A 288 -8.95 -10.99 -19.68
C PHE A 288 -7.98 -11.80 -18.82
N ALA A 289 -8.50 -12.58 -17.88
CA ALA A 289 -7.67 -13.37 -16.97
C ALA A 289 -7.33 -14.74 -17.53
N LYS A 290 -6.13 -15.21 -17.20
CA LYS A 290 -5.76 -16.63 -17.34
C LYS A 290 -6.48 -17.42 -16.26
N TYR A 291 -7.20 -18.46 -16.67
CA TYR A 291 -7.93 -19.36 -15.77
C TYR A 291 -7.19 -20.66 -15.55
N TYR A 292 -7.11 -21.03 -14.28
CA TYR A 292 -6.54 -22.28 -13.80
C TYR A 292 -7.68 -23.19 -13.34
N LYS A 293 -7.92 -24.26 -14.09
CA LYS A 293 -8.96 -25.25 -13.78
C LYS A 293 -8.45 -26.24 -12.75
N SER A 294 -9.35 -26.86 -12.00
CA SER A 294 -9.02 -27.90 -11.02
C SER A 294 -7.95 -27.46 -10.01
N THR A 295 -8.01 -26.18 -9.62
CA THR A 295 -7.11 -25.62 -8.62
C THR A 295 -7.59 -26.07 -7.24
N SER A 296 -6.66 -26.58 -6.43
CA SER A 296 -6.95 -26.83 -5.02
C SER A 296 -6.94 -25.51 -4.25
N LEU A 297 -8.07 -25.21 -3.61
CA LEU A 297 -8.29 -24.00 -2.86
C LEU A 297 -8.89 -24.31 -1.48
N ARG A 298 -8.47 -23.54 -0.46
CA ARG A 298 -9.07 -23.55 0.87
C ARG A 298 -9.26 -22.11 1.33
N LEU A 299 -10.49 -21.75 1.71
CA LEU A 299 -10.73 -20.54 2.50
C LEU A 299 -10.27 -20.79 3.94
N ILE A 300 -9.56 -19.82 4.51
CA ILE A 300 -9.09 -19.87 5.90
C ILE A 300 -9.95 -18.90 6.70
N GLN A 301 -10.39 -19.35 7.86
CA GLN A 301 -11.09 -18.51 8.83
C GLN A 301 -10.43 -18.71 10.19
N GLY A 302 -10.21 -17.62 10.90
CA GLY A 302 -9.61 -17.66 12.22
C GLY A 302 -8.10 -17.56 12.22
N ARG A 303 -7.62 -16.76 13.16
CA ARG A 303 -6.20 -16.53 13.43
C ARG A 303 -5.43 -17.82 13.72
N ASP A 304 -5.95 -18.68 14.58
CA ASP A 304 -5.21 -19.87 15.03
C ASP A 304 -5.10 -20.93 13.91
N ASP A 305 -6.12 -21.08 13.07
CA ASP A 305 -6.08 -21.94 11.88
C ASP A 305 -5.12 -21.39 10.81
N TYR A 306 -5.13 -20.06 10.62
CA TYR A 306 -4.16 -19.39 9.76
C TYR A 306 -2.73 -19.67 10.23
N ILE A 307 -2.43 -19.44 11.51
CA ILE A 307 -1.06 -19.60 12.06
C ILE A 307 -0.63 -21.06 12.01
N HIS A 308 -1.51 -22.00 12.39
CA HIS A 308 -1.22 -23.43 12.27
C HIS A 308 -0.85 -23.78 10.83
N SER A 309 -1.67 -23.36 9.86
CA SER A 309 -1.47 -23.67 8.44
C SER A 309 -0.20 -23.01 7.90
N PHE A 310 0.07 -21.75 8.25
CA PHE A 310 1.27 -21.03 7.86
C PHE A 310 2.53 -21.69 8.44
N ALA A 311 2.52 -22.01 9.74
CA ALA A 311 3.63 -22.66 10.42
C ALA A 311 3.90 -24.06 9.87
N TRP A 312 2.84 -24.81 9.53
CA TRP A 312 2.94 -26.10 8.88
C TRP A 312 3.65 -25.96 7.53
N MET A 313 3.16 -25.11 6.63
CA MET A 313 3.76 -24.91 5.30
C MET A 313 5.21 -24.42 5.39
N THR A 314 5.48 -23.50 6.31
CA THR A 314 6.83 -23.01 6.58
C THR A 314 7.77 -24.14 7.02
N SER A 315 7.29 -25.06 7.86
CA SER A 315 8.07 -26.23 8.29
C SER A 315 8.33 -27.23 7.15
N GLN A 316 7.42 -27.31 6.17
CA GLN A 316 7.54 -28.22 5.03
C GLN A 316 8.34 -27.63 3.86
N ALA A 317 8.47 -26.30 3.78
CA ALA A 317 9.20 -25.62 2.71
C ALA A 317 10.64 -26.14 2.59
N GLN A 318 11.05 -26.44 1.35
CA GLN A 318 12.37 -27.03 1.05
C GLN A 318 13.32 -26.05 0.37
N GLN A 319 12.80 -25.10 -0.39
CA GLN A 319 13.57 -24.20 -1.23
C GLN A 319 13.37 -22.73 -0.86
N SER A 320 12.12 -22.27 -0.77
CA SER A 320 11.85 -20.86 -0.47
C SER A 320 10.59 -20.60 0.36
N VAL A 321 10.61 -19.46 1.07
CA VAL A 321 9.45 -18.81 1.68
C VAL A 321 9.50 -17.33 1.32
N ASP A 322 8.53 -16.88 0.55
CA ASP A 322 8.46 -15.52 0.01
C ASP A 322 7.24 -14.80 0.58
N LEU A 323 7.44 -13.74 1.36
CA LEU A 323 6.38 -13.04 2.10
C LEU A 323 6.29 -11.58 1.65
N SER A 324 5.16 -11.17 1.09
CA SER A 324 4.83 -9.77 0.80
C SER A 324 3.81 -9.27 1.82
N THR A 325 4.10 -8.14 2.46
CA THR A 325 3.19 -7.53 3.44
C THR A 325 3.27 -6.02 3.44
N CYS A 326 2.17 -5.36 3.80
CA CYS A 326 2.18 -3.91 3.96
C CYS A 326 2.17 -3.45 5.41
N TYR A 327 1.73 -4.22 6.41
CA TYR A 327 1.78 -3.80 7.82
C TYR A 327 2.46 -4.82 8.72
N VAL A 328 3.26 -4.32 9.66
CA VAL A 328 3.90 -5.10 10.72
C VAL A 328 3.43 -4.55 12.07
N PHE A 329 2.77 -5.39 12.87
CA PHE A 329 2.18 -4.97 14.14
C PHE A 329 3.10 -5.37 15.32
N PRO A 330 3.80 -4.41 15.97
CA PRO A 330 4.81 -4.69 17.00
C PRO A 330 4.25 -5.34 18.28
N HIS A 331 2.95 -5.20 18.51
CA HIS A 331 2.28 -5.75 19.70
C HIS A 331 1.72 -7.16 19.45
N ASP A 332 1.61 -7.58 18.19
CA ASP A 332 1.02 -8.87 17.85
C ASP A 332 2.04 -10.00 18.08
N PRO A 333 1.84 -10.91 19.06
CA PRO A 333 2.77 -12.01 19.31
C PRO A 333 2.86 -13.03 18.18
N ALA A 334 1.82 -13.21 17.36
CA ALA A 334 1.86 -14.15 16.24
C ALA A 334 2.75 -13.62 15.12
N GLN A 335 2.64 -12.33 14.78
CA GLN A 335 3.55 -11.71 13.79
C GLN A 335 5.00 -11.73 14.28
N ARG A 336 5.22 -11.42 15.56
CA ARG A 336 6.56 -11.51 16.17
C ARG A 336 7.11 -12.94 16.08
N TYR A 337 6.30 -13.95 16.39
CA TYR A 337 6.71 -15.35 16.29
C TYR A 337 7.08 -15.73 14.85
N ILE A 338 6.26 -15.32 13.87
CA ILE A 338 6.52 -15.59 12.45
C ILE A 338 7.87 -15.01 12.03
N PHE A 339 8.12 -13.72 12.26
CA PHE A 339 9.37 -13.09 11.84
C PHE A 339 10.60 -13.55 12.66
N LEU A 340 10.50 -13.51 13.98
CA LEU A 340 11.67 -13.62 14.87
C LEU A 340 12.08 -15.07 15.13
N ASP A 341 11.13 -16.00 15.13
CA ASP A 341 11.37 -17.39 15.48
C ASP A 341 11.20 -18.32 14.27
N LEU A 342 10.02 -18.32 13.63
CA LEU A 342 9.67 -19.30 12.59
C LEU A 342 10.45 -19.11 11.28
N LEU A 343 10.45 -17.90 10.72
CA LEU A 343 11.18 -17.60 9.48
C LEU A 343 12.69 -17.68 9.69
N THR A 344 13.18 -17.21 10.83
CA THR A 344 14.60 -17.34 11.21
C THR A 344 15.01 -18.82 11.30
N HIS A 345 14.23 -19.65 12.00
CA HIS A 345 14.48 -21.09 12.07
C HIS A 345 14.47 -21.73 10.68
N THR A 346 13.52 -21.34 9.84
CA THR A 346 13.40 -21.86 8.46
C THR A 346 14.62 -21.54 7.62
N ALA A 347 15.09 -20.29 7.68
CA ALA A 347 16.29 -19.88 6.96
C ALA A 347 17.55 -20.58 7.46
N MET A 348 17.67 -20.83 8.78
CA MET A 348 18.77 -21.60 9.37
C MET A 348 18.81 -23.07 8.91
N ARG A 349 17.70 -23.62 8.38
CA ARG A 349 17.67 -24.95 7.73
C ARG A 349 18.19 -24.92 6.28
N GLY A 350 18.54 -23.75 5.76
CA GLY A 350 19.05 -23.55 4.39
C GLY A 350 18.00 -23.13 3.36
N VAL A 351 16.73 -22.99 3.77
CA VAL A 351 15.62 -22.50 2.93
C VAL A 351 15.81 -21.00 2.68
N GLN A 352 15.56 -20.53 1.46
CA GLN A 352 15.62 -19.10 1.15
C GLN A 352 14.37 -18.39 1.67
N VAL A 353 14.53 -17.46 2.60
CA VAL A 353 13.45 -16.60 3.07
C VAL A 353 13.62 -15.19 2.49
N ARG A 354 12.59 -14.68 1.82
CA ARG A 354 12.54 -13.31 1.29
C ARG A 354 11.30 -12.61 1.81
N VAL A 355 11.46 -11.42 2.38
CA VAL A 355 10.36 -10.61 2.92
C VAL A 355 10.36 -9.25 2.24
N ASN A 356 9.26 -8.91 1.57
CA ASN A 356 9.04 -7.59 0.99
C ASN A 356 8.03 -6.82 1.84
N ILE A 357 8.44 -5.68 2.40
CA ILE A 357 7.63 -4.83 3.26
C ILE A 357 7.40 -3.48 2.58
N ASP A 358 6.15 -3.01 2.51
CA ASP A 358 5.89 -1.66 2.02
C ASP A 358 6.59 -0.57 2.85
N LEU A 359 7.40 0.28 2.22
CA LEU A 359 8.16 1.30 2.96
C LEU A 359 7.26 2.40 3.53
N MET A 360 6.17 2.74 2.87
CA MET A 360 5.29 3.85 3.30
C MET A 360 4.68 3.58 4.68
N THR A 361 4.31 2.33 4.96
CA THR A 361 3.79 1.93 6.28
C THR A 361 4.88 1.82 7.35
N VAL A 362 6.12 1.48 6.95
CA VAL A 362 7.30 1.51 7.83
C VAL A 362 7.60 2.94 8.26
N GLU A 363 7.59 3.89 7.33
CA GLU A 363 7.77 5.32 7.60
C GLU A 363 6.68 5.82 8.57
N SER A 364 5.42 5.46 8.34
CA SER A 364 4.32 5.78 9.26
C SER A 364 4.49 5.18 10.65
N SER A 365 4.89 3.91 10.72
CA SER A 365 5.13 3.23 11.99
C SER A 365 6.29 3.86 12.76
N MET A 366 7.32 4.32 12.04
CA MET A 366 8.43 5.05 12.62
C MET A 366 8.00 6.43 13.12
N ILE A 367 7.26 7.24 12.35
CA ILE A 367 6.76 8.54 12.83
C ILE A 367 5.86 8.35 14.05
N LYS A 368 5.04 7.28 14.06
CA LYS A 368 4.20 6.93 15.20
C LYS A 368 4.97 6.49 16.44
N SER A 369 6.23 6.06 16.32
CA SER A 369 7.05 5.60 17.45
C SER A 369 7.30 6.68 18.52
N ALA A 370 7.19 7.95 18.13
CA ALA A 370 7.25 9.08 19.06
C ALA A 370 6.09 9.07 20.05
N PHE A 371 4.91 8.54 19.70
CA PHE A 371 3.72 8.66 20.53
C PHE A 371 3.58 7.47 21.49
N ARG A 372 3.44 7.76 22.79
CA ARG A 372 3.25 6.74 23.83
C ARG A 372 2.01 7.02 24.65
N ALA A 373 1.10 6.05 24.69
CA ALA A 373 -0.05 6.12 25.57
C ALA A 373 0.42 6.05 27.02
N GLN A 374 0.06 7.04 27.84
CA GLN A 374 0.21 6.96 29.28
C GLN A 374 -0.63 5.78 29.79
N GLN A 375 0.04 4.74 30.30
CA GLN A 375 -0.67 3.58 30.86
C GLN A 375 -1.33 4.00 32.16
N LYS A 376 -2.66 4.24 32.14
CA LYS A 376 -3.48 4.38 33.35
C LYS A 376 -3.68 2.98 33.97
N GLY A 377 -2.64 2.46 34.62
CA GLY A 377 -2.63 1.20 35.38
C GLY A 377 -2.51 -0.08 34.54
N PRO A 378 -2.34 -1.24 35.19
CA PRO A 378 -2.34 -2.54 34.51
C PRO A 378 -3.68 -2.72 33.82
N LYS A 379 -3.69 -2.66 32.48
CA LYS A 379 -4.85 -3.10 31.72
C LYS A 379 -5.00 -4.59 32.02
N ASN A 380 -5.99 -4.94 32.84
CA ASN A 380 -6.53 -6.29 32.85
C ASN A 380 -6.98 -6.52 31.41
N ALA A 381 -6.17 -7.23 30.62
CA ALA A 381 -6.56 -7.67 29.29
C ALA A 381 -7.91 -8.36 29.51
N ALA A 382 -8.97 -7.78 28.96
CA ALA A 382 -10.30 -8.31 29.12
C ALA A 382 -10.25 -9.73 28.56
N VAL A 383 -10.24 -10.72 29.45
CA VAL A 383 -10.37 -12.12 29.09
C VAL A 383 -11.70 -12.21 28.38
N SER A 384 -11.66 -12.48 27.07
CA SER A 384 -12.89 -12.73 26.31
C SER A 384 -13.62 -13.86 27.04
N ARG A 385 -14.91 -13.67 27.32
CA ARG A 385 -15.66 -14.56 28.21
C ARG A 385 -16.07 -15.89 27.58
N ASP A 386 -15.75 -16.13 26.31
CA ASP A 386 -16.34 -17.22 25.51
C ASP A 386 -15.30 -18.09 24.79
N GLY A 387 -14.23 -18.53 25.49
CA GLY A 387 -13.25 -19.45 24.91
C GLY A 387 -12.55 -18.93 23.65
N ALA A 388 -12.60 -17.62 23.40
CA ALA A 388 -12.04 -17.03 22.19
C ALA A 388 -10.51 -17.02 22.26
N ALA A 389 -9.89 -16.98 21.07
CA ALA A 389 -8.44 -16.89 20.90
C ALA A 389 -7.83 -15.85 21.86
N THR A 390 -6.74 -16.23 22.52
CA THR A 390 -5.93 -15.30 23.31
C THR A 390 -4.79 -14.81 22.43
N PRO A 391 -4.07 -13.73 22.79
CA PRO A 391 -2.89 -13.32 22.02
C PRO A 391 -1.91 -14.49 21.79
N PHE A 392 -1.84 -15.47 22.69
CA PHE A 392 -0.93 -16.62 22.62
C PHE A 392 -1.63 -17.97 22.41
N SER A 393 -2.94 -18.05 22.13
CA SER A 393 -3.63 -19.34 21.95
C SER A 393 -3.08 -20.13 20.76
N PHE A 394 -2.57 -19.43 19.75
CA PHE A 394 -1.89 -20.05 18.61
C PHE A 394 -0.72 -20.96 18.98
N LEU A 395 -0.10 -20.78 20.16
CA LEU A 395 1.00 -21.65 20.60
C LEU A 395 0.53 -23.08 20.83
N ASP A 396 -0.72 -23.27 21.26
CA ASP A 396 -1.29 -24.58 21.54
C ASP A 396 -1.64 -25.36 20.26
N CYS A 397 -1.73 -24.66 19.12
CA CYS A 397 -1.97 -25.25 17.80
C CYS A 397 -0.72 -25.25 16.91
N LEU A 398 0.49 -24.97 17.42
CA LEU A 398 1.68 -25.07 16.57
C LEU A 398 1.97 -26.53 16.17
N PRO A 399 2.26 -26.79 14.88
CA PRO A 399 2.71 -28.09 14.43
C PRO A 399 3.94 -28.62 15.18
N LEU A 400 4.06 -29.96 15.21
CA LEU A 400 5.25 -30.61 15.73
C LEU A 400 6.49 -30.19 14.91
N GLY A 401 7.56 -29.81 15.60
CA GLY A 401 8.81 -29.37 14.97
C GLY A 401 8.93 -27.87 14.76
N CYS A 402 7.88 -27.09 15.05
CA CYS A 402 7.99 -25.65 15.13
C CYS A 402 8.98 -25.20 16.22
N PRO A 403 9.76 -24.12 15.99
CA PRO A 403 10.68 -23.62 17.00
C PRO A 403 9.93 -23.11 18.23
N PRO A 404 10.52 -23.21 19.43
CA PRO A 404 9.91 -22.62 20.61
C PRO A 404 9.90 -21.09 20.51
N ILE A 405 8.87 -20.47 21.09
CA ILE A 405 8.77 -19.01 21.18
C ILE A 405 9.92 -18.43 22.01
N SER A 406 10.70 -17.49 21.43
CA SER A 406 11.82 -16.87 22.13
C SER A 406 11.39 -15.83 23.16
N GLU A 407 12.29 -15.48 24.09
CA GLU A 407 12.04 -14.43 25.08
C GLU A 407 11.77 -13.07 24.41
N LYS A 408 12.46 -12.77 23.31
CA LYS A 408 12.23 -11.53 22.54
C LYS A 408 10.83 -11.51 21.93
N THR A 409 10.35 -12.63 21.38
CA THR A 409 8.97 -12.74 20.87
C THR A 409 7.93 -12.57 21.97
N ARG A 410 8.19 -13.02 23.20
CA ARG A 410 7.28 -12.80 24.34
C ARG A 410 7.20 -11.32 24.73
N LYS A 411 8.32 -10.58 24.66
CA LYS A 411 8.39 -9.15 24.99
C LYS A 411 7.69 -8.31 23.93
N SER A 412 6.71 -7.50 24.33
CA SER A 412 6.15 -6.49 23.42
C SER A 412 7.23 -5.49 23.06
N PHE A 413 7.28 -5.12 21.79
CA PHE A 413 8.07 -3.96 21.36
C PHE A 413 7.29 -2.69 21.70
N THR A 414 8.02 -1.62 22.00
CA THR A 414 7.41 -0.33 22.33
C THR A 414 6.80 0.29 21.08
N ASN A 415 7.47 0.12 19.95
CA ASN A 415 7.08 0.69 18.67
C ASN A 415 7.44 -0.23 17.49
N GLY A 416 7.01 0.12 16.29
CA GLY A 416 7.26 -0.65 15.08
C GLY A 416 8.72 -0.64 14.60
N LEU A 417 9.44 0.46 14.85
CA LEU A 417 10.85 0.59 14.49
C LEU A 417 11.71 -0.43 15.25
N ASP A 418 11.50 -0.59 16.55
CA ASP A 418 12.25 -1.56 17.37
C ASP A 418 12.06 -3.00 16.84
N LEU A 419 10.82 -3.37 16.49
CA LEU A 419 10.54 -4.69 15.92
C LEU A 419 11.24 -4.85 14.57
N LEU A 420 11.13 -3.87 13.66
CA LEU A 420 11.76 -3.95 12.34
C LEU A 420 13.29 -4.06 12.46
N GLN A 421 13.90 -3.35 13.40
CA GLN A 421 15.34 -3.48 13.68
C GLN A 421 15.69 -4.88 14.15
N GLU A 422 14.90 -5.46 15.06
CA GLU A 422 15.10 -6.84 15.49
C GLU A 422 14.94 -7.82 14.32
N ILE A 423 13.94 -7.64 13.45
CA ILE A 423 13.76 -8.46 12.24
C ILE A 423 15.00 -8.37 11.34
N MET A 424 15.52 -7.17 11.10
CA MET A 424 16.73 -6.97 10.30
C MET A 424 17.97 -7.61 10.95
N GLN A 425 18.09 -7.54 12.27
CA GLN A 425 19.17 -8.21 13.01
C GLN A 425 19.07 -9.74 12.90
N ARG A 426 17.86 -10.30 12.95
CA ARG A 426 17.64 -11.73 12.73
C ARG A 426 17.99 -12.16 11.32
N ALA A 427 17.56 -11.39 10.33
CA ALA A 427 17.92 -11.64 8.93
C ALA A 427 19.44 -11.65 8.73
N LEU A 428 20.16 -10.65 9.27
CA LEU A 428 21.62 -10.56 9.18
C LEU A 428 22.37 -11.68 9.94
N ALA A 429 21.77 -12.21 11.01
CA ALA A 429 22.37 -13.29 11.78
C ALA A 429 22.30 -14.66 11.07
N VAL A 430 21.48 -14.79 10.03
CA VAL A 430 21.40 -16.01 9.23
C VAL A 430 22.49 -15.98 8.14
N PRO A 431 23.29 -17.05 7.99
CA PRO A 431 24.38 -17.10 7.01
C PRO A 431 23.88 -17.14 5.57
N ASP A 432 24.81 -16.88 4.64
CA ASP A 432 24.64 -17.03 3.18
C ASP A 432 23.44 -16.25 2.60
N ASP A 433 23.07 -15.13 3.23
CA ASP A 433 21.93 -14.29 2.87
C ASP A 433 20.62 -15.10 2.71
N LYS A 434 20.46 -16.17 3.50
CA LYS A 434 19.27 -17.04 3.45
C LYS A 434 18.03 -16.39 4.01
N TYR A 435 18.16 -15.30 4.75
CA TYR A 435 17.02 -14.50 5.19
C TYR A 435 17.22 -13.04 4.75
N GLN A 436 16.41 -12.60 3.79
CA GLN A 436 16.48 -11.26 3.21
C GLN A 436 15.19 -10.49 3.49
N VAL A 437 15.33 -9.22 3.83
CA VAL A 437 14.23 -8.29 4.00
C VAL A 437 14.49 -7.08 3.11
N ARG A 438 13.52 -6.73 2.28
CA ARG A 438 13.54 -5.56 1.40
C ARG A 438 12.31 -4.70 1.64
N PHE A 439 12.47 -3.42 1.32
CA PHE A 439 11.45 -2.41 1.46
C PHE A 439 10.99 -1.95 0.08
N TRP A 440 9.71 -2.15 -0.21
CA TRP A 440 9.11 -1.67 -1.44
C TRP A 440 9.06 -0.14 -1.44
N CYS A 441 9.78 0.46 -2.39
CA CYS A 441 9.93 1.90 -2.49
C CYS A 441 9.86 2.33 -3.96
N ALA A 442 8.65 2.32 -4.52
CA ALA A 442 8.39 2.73 -5.89
C ALA A 442 7.59 4.04 -5.99
N ARG A 443 7.68 4.70 -7.14
CA ARG A 443 6.77 5.78 -7.56
C ARG A 443 6.40 5.60 -9.03
N ASP A 444 5.33 6.25 -9.46
CA ASP A 444 4.96 6.32 -10.87
C ASP A 444 6.03 7.07 -11.67
N ALA A 445 6.50 6.50 -12.78
CA ALA A 445 7.56 7.10 -13.58
C ALA A 445 7.13 8.37 -14.32
N GLN A 446 5.84 8.50 -14.65
CA GLN A 446 5.32 9.64 -15.41
C GLN A 446 4.90 10.78 -14.48
N ASP A 447 4.16 10.44 -13.44
CA ASP A 447 3.56 11.40 -12.52
C ASP A 447 4.36 11.61 -11.25
N GLY A 448 5.28 10.70 -10.91
CA GLY A 448 6.07 10.78 -9.70
C GLY A 448 5.21 10.84 -8.44
N TYR A 449 4.13 10.04 -8.35
CA TYR A 449 3.45 9.80 -7.08
C TYR A 449 3.84 8.44 -6.51
N ARG A 450 3.87 8.34 -5.18
CA ARG A 450 4.23 7.12 -4.47
C ARG A 450 3.30 5.94 -4.79
N ILE A 451 3.87 4.77 -5.09
CA ILE A 451 3.12 3.53 -5.31
C ILE A 451 3.27 2.62 -4.10
N LYS A 452 2.16 2.38 -3.39
CA LYS A 452 2.09 1.46 -2.25
C LYS A 452 1.99 0.01 -2.74
N ASN A 453 2.83 -0.88 -2.21
CA ASN A 453 2.63 -2.32 -2.37
C ASN A 453 1.58 -2.78 -1.35
N HIS A 454 0.37 -3.07 -1.84
CA HIS A 454 -0.74 -3.56 -1.00
C HIS A 454 -0.97 -5.07 -1.13
N SER A 455 -0.08 -5.79 -1.83
CA SER A 455 -0.14 -7.25 -1.91
C SER A 455 0.15 -7.87 -0.55
N LYS A 456 -0.61 -8.91 -0.22
CA LYS A 456 -0.46 -9.67 1.02
C LYS A 456 -0.47 -11.14 0.63
N CYS A 457 0.71 -11.73 0.63
CA CYS A 457 0.87 -13.11 0.24
C CYS A 457 2.07 -13.75 0.90
N ALA A 458 1.99 -15.07 1.09
CA ALA A 458 3.12 -15.90 1.46
C ALA A 458 3.19 -17.08 0.49
N VAL A 459 4.31 -17.26 -0.20
CA VAL A 459 4.51 -18.32 -1.18
C VAL A 459 5.58 -19.25 -0.67
N PHE A 460 5.26 -20.55 -0.63
CA PHE A 460 6.16 -21.62 -0.22
C PHE A 460 6.60 -22.36 -1.47
N ASP A 461 7.91 -22.46 -1.67
CA ASP A 461 8.52 -23.17 -2.78
C ASP A 461 8.01 -22.67 -4.15
N GLY A 462 7.89 -21.34 -4.29
CA GLY A 462 7.14 -20.66 -5.38
C GLY A 462 7.61 -20.92 -6.81
N LYS A 463 8.77 -21.54 -7.00
CA LYS A 463 9.31 -21.93 -8.32
C LYS A 463 9.00 -23.37 -8.70
N ASN A 464 8.41 -24.14 -7.78
CA ASN A 464 8.05 -25.53 -8.01
C ASN A 464 6.56 -25.65 -8.34
N GLU A 465 6.21 -26.74 -9.02
CA GLU A 465 4.81 -27.11 -9.29
C GLU A 465 4.06 -27.48 -8.00
N SER A 466 4.78 -27.86 -6.94
CA SER A 466 4.23 -28.09 -5.61
C SER A 466 4.07 -26.80 -4.79
N ALA A 467 4.20 -25.62 -5.42
CA ALA A 467 4.05 -24.34 -4.73
C ALA A 467 2.70 -24.24 -4.02
N VAL A 468 2.74 -23.59 -2.86
CA VAL A 468 1.56 -23.24 -2.08
C VAL A 468 1.62 -21.74 -1.81
N ALA A 469 0.50 -21.05 -1.94
CA ALA A 469 0.42 -19.63 -1.64
C ALA A 469 -0.76 -19.31 -0.72
N PHE A 470 -0.50 -18.46 0.28
CA PHE A 470 -1.52 -17.74 1.02
C PHE A 470 -1.75 -16.41 0.31
N ILE A 471 -3.00 -16.06 0.05
CA ILE A 471 -3.42 -14.77 -0.51
C ILE A 471 -4.69 -14.31 0.22
N GLY A 472 -4.82 -13.01 0.46
CA GLY A 472 -6.00 -12.51 1.17
C GLY A 472 -5.92 -11.09 1.70
N GLY A 473 -6.79 -10.80 2.66
CA GLY A 473 -6.87 -9.51 3.35
C GLY A 473 -5.88 -9.36 4.50
N SER A 474 -5.48 -10.46 5.13
CA SER A 474 -4.57 -10.44 6.28
C SER A 474 -3.15 -10.12 5.86
N ASN A 475 -2.44 -9.34 6.68
CA ASN A 475 -1.04 -9.00 6.43
C ASN A 475 -0.13 -10.23 6.56
N VAL A 476 0.48 -10.42 7.72
CA VAL A 476 1.28 -11.63 8.00
C VAL A 476 0.38 -12.72 8.61
N VAL A 477 -0.66 -12.29 9.33
CA VAL A 477 -1.66 -13.09 10.03
C VAL A 477 -2.83 -12.17 10.40
N PRO A 478 -4.07 -12.68 10.55
CA PRO A 478 -5.15 -11.93 11.16
C PRO A 478 -4.75 -11.42 12.56
N THR A 479 -5.00 -10.14 12.84
CA THR A 479 -4.71 -9.58 14.17
C THR A 479 -5.78 -10.03 15.18
N MET A 480 -5.53 -9.85 16.47
CA MET A 480 -6.56 -10.11 17.47
C MET A 480 -7.78 -9.19 17.29
N GLU A 481 -7.55 -7.98 16.81
CA GLU A 481 -8.59 -6.98 16.53
C GLU A 481 -9.35 -7.28 15.25
N SER A 482 -8.69 -7.72 14.17
CA SER A 482 -9.37 -8.10 12.93
C SER A 482 -10.07 -9.45 13.05
N GLY A 483 -9.51 -10.39 13.83
CA GLY A 483 -10.13 -11.69 14.11
C GLY A 483 -10.50 -12.44 12.83
N ASP A 484 -11.80 -12.61 12.60
CA ASP A 484 -12.36 -13.29 11.43
C ASP A 484 -12.88 -12.31 10.35
N ALA A 485 -12.56 -11.03 10.46
CA ALA A 485 -13.06 -10.00 9.53
C ALA A 485 -12.37 -10.04 8.16
N ASP A 486 -11.13 -10.54 8.11
CA ASP A 486 -10.38 -10.71 6.87
C ASP A 486 -10.74 -12.03 6.18
N CYS A 487 -10.69 -12.03 4.85
CA CYS A 487 -10.87 -13.23 4.03
C CYS A 487 -9.52 -13.64 3.44
N ASP A 488 -9.06 -14.82 3.82
CA ASP A 488 -7.80 -15.40 3.36
C ASP A 488 -8.05 -16.75 2.69
N MET A 489 -7.16 -17.12 1.78
CA MET A 489 -7.20 -18.42 1.13
C MET A 489 -5.81 -19.01 0.92
N ILE A 490 -5.75 -20.34 0.89
CA ILE A 490 -4.62 -21.13 0.43
C ILE A 490 -4.94 -21.64 -0.96
N VAL A 491 -4.01 -21.46 -1.89
CA VAL A 491 -4.03 -22.06 -3.23
C VAL A 491 -2.76 -22.87 -3.44
N SER A 492 -2.83 -23.91 -4.29
CA SER A 492 -1.66 -24.71 -4.66
C SER A 492 -1.54 -24.93 -6.16
N GLY A 493 -0.39 -25.44 -6.59
CA GLY A 493 -0.16 -25.78 -8.00
C GLY A 493 0.16 -24.55 -8.85
N PRO A 494 -0.20 -24.56 -10.16
CA PRO A 494 0.19 -23.50 -11.09
C PRO A 494 -0.24 -22.08 -10.68
N VAL A 495 -1.37 -21.93 -9.97
CA VAL A 495 -1.80 -20.64 -9.43
C VAL A 495 -0.82 -20.10 -8.40
N ALA A 496 -0.34 -20.96 -7.49
CA ALA A 496 0.61 -20.56 -6.46
C ALA A 496 1.96 -20.19 -7.07
N THR A 497 2.40 -20.89 -8.12
CA THR A 497 3.58 -20.53 -8.90
C THR A 497 3.43 -19.15 -9.53
N GLU A 498 2.26 -18.80 -10.08
CA GLU A 498 1.99 -17.47 -10.63
C GLU A 498 1.98 -16.37 -9.55
N VAL A 499 1.49 -16.67 -8.34
CA VAL A 499 1.62 -15.76 -7.18
C VAL A 499 3.11 -15.55 -6.84
N GLY A 500 3.91 -16.63 -6.86
CA GLY A 500 5.36 -16.57 -6.74
C GLY A 500 6.01 -15.70 -7.82
N GLY A 501 5.59 -15.83 -9.07
CA GLY A 501 6.04 -14.98 -10.18
C GLY A 501 5.69 -13.50 -9.99
N THR A 502 4.53 -13.20 -9.38
CA THR A 502 4.20 -11.82 -8.99
C THR A 502 5.11 -11.29 -7.89
N PHE A 503 5.45 -12.12 -6.89
CA PHE A 503 6.42 -11.75 -5.87
C PHE A 503 7.79 -11.49 -6.48
N ASP A 504 8.31 -12.40 -7.31
CA ASP A 504 9.60 -12.26 -8.00
C ASP A 504 9.64 -10.97 -8.83
N HIS A 505 8.59 -10.68 -9.58
CA HIS A 505 8.49 -9.44 -10.34
C HIS A 505 8.64 -8.18 -9.46
N LEU A 506 7.91 -8.11 -8.33
CA LEU A 506 8.02 -6.99 -7.39
C LEU A 506 9.38 -6.95 -6.68
N TRP A 507 9.96 -8.12 -6.40
CA TRP A 507 11.26 -8.26 -5.75
C TRP A 507 12.39 -7.75 -6.64
N ASP A 508 12.38 -8.17 -7.91
CA ASP A 508 13.39 -7.84 -8.92
C ASP A 508 13.28 -6.38 -9.36
N CYS A 509 12.08 -5.76 -9.29
CA CYS A 509 11.91 -4.32 -9.50
C CYS A 509 12.75 -3.48 -8.52
N LEU A 510 13.11 -4.02 -7.36
CA LEU A 510 13.92 -3.34 -6.35
C LEU A 510 15.43 -3.42 -6.64
N ASP A 511 15.84 -4.24 -7.62
CA ASP A 511 17.22 -4.30 -8.05
C ASP A 511 17.51 -3.16 -9.04
N THR A 512 18.50 -2.33 -8.71
CA THR A 512 18.95 -1.22 -9.55
C THR A 512 19.97 -1.65 -10.60
N GLU A 513 20.51 -2.88 -10.50
CA GLU A 513 21.47 -3.43 -11.45
C GLU A 513 20.76 -4.28 -12.53
N PRO A 514 21.15 -4.14 -13.81
CA PRO A 514 20.64 -4.96 -14.92
C PRO A 514 20.75 -6.47 -14.67
N SER A 515 19.66 -7.10 -14.27
CA SER A 515 19.56 -8.56 -14.18
C SER A 515 18.98 -9.08 -15.50
N MET A 516 19.84 -9.41 -16.46
CA MET A 516 19.43 -10.12 -17.68
C MET A 516 19.05 -11.57 -17.35
N LYS A 517 17.86 -11.77 -16.78
CA LYS A 517 17.26 -13.09 -16.63
C LYS A 517 16.03 -13.16 -17.53
N GLU A 518 16.19 -13.81 -18.68
CA GLU A 518 15.07 -14.18 -19.54
C GLU A 518 14.21 -15.22 -18.80
N PHE A 519 12.96 -14.88 -18.51
CA PHE A 519 11.96 -15.77 -17.92
C PHE A 519 11.21 -16.47 -19.07
N GLU A 520 11.79 -17.55 -19.60
CA GLU A 520 11.04 -18.53 -20.40
C GLU A 520 11.09 -19.89 -19.68
N GLN A 521 9.95 -20.31 -19.13
CA GLN A 521 9.77 -21.66 -18.58
C GLN A 521 8.63 -22.35 -19.33
N GLU A 522 8.97 -23.27 -20.23
CA GLU A 522 8.01 -24.21 -20.82
C GLU A 522 7.76 -25.38 -19.84
N PHE A 523 6.50 -25.71 -19.59
CA PHE A 523 6.07 -26.79 -18.68
C PHE A 523 5.56 -28.01 -19.46
N SER A 524 5.75 -29.23 -18.88
CA SER A 524 5.39 -30.52 -19.48
C SER A 524 4.22 -31.20 -18.74
N PRO A 525 3.03 -31.38 -19.36
CA PRO A 525 1.78 -31.76 -18.67
C PRO A 525 1.68 -33.14 -17.99
N TYR A 526 2.64 -34.06 -18.17
CA TYR A 526 2.43 -35.49 -17.85
C TYR A 526 3.13 -35.97 -16.56
N GLU A 527 4.09 -35.22 -16.01
CA GLU A 527 4.69 -35.51 -14.69
C GLU A 527 3.97 -34.81 -13.51
N GLU A 528 3.02 -33.92 -13.83
CA GLU A 528 2.38 -32.96 -12.93
C GLU A 528 1.42 -33.60 -11.92
N GLU A 529 0.69 -34.64 -12.31
CA GLU A 529 -0.41 -35.21 -11.51
C GLU A 529 0.08 -35.97 -10.27
N LYS A 530 1.23 -36.68 -10.36
CA LYS A 530 1.78 -37.48 -9.24
C LYS A 530 2.48 -36.67 -8.15
N LYS A 531 3.05 -35.51 -8.48
CA LYS A 531 3.77 -34.66 -7.50
C LYS A 531 2.78 -33.78 -6.70
N LEU A 532 1.71 -33.32 -7.34
CA LEU A 532 0.67 -32.50 -6.70
C LEU A 532 -0.08 -33.28 -5.60
N GLU A 533 -0.39 -34.56 -5.85
CA GLU A 533 -0.98 -35.45 -4.83
C GLU A 533 -0.09 -35.54 -3.57
N SER A 534 1.23 -35.58 -3.72
CA SER A 534 2.15 -35.67 -2.58
C SER A 534 2.17 -34.38 -1.73
N ALA A 535 2.04 -33.20 -2.34
CA ALA A 535 2.00 -31.92 -1.64
C ALA A 535 0.65 -31.69 -0.93
N ILE A 536 -0.46 -32.07 -1.56
CA ILE A 536 -1.80 -32.01 -0.98
C ILE A 536 -1.95 -33.01 0.18
N ASN A 537 -1.30 -34.17 0.07
CA ASN A 537 -1.30 -35.19 1.13
C ASN A 537 -0.59 -34.77 2.42
N LEU A 538 0.14 -33.65 2.43
CA LEU A 538 0.82 -33.12 3.62
C LEU A 538 -0.10 -32.27 4.50
N LEU A 539 -1.30 -31.87 4.06
CA LEU A 539 -2.21 -31.10 4.91
C LEU A 539 -2.94 -32.03 5.90
N PRO A 540 -2.90 -31.76 7.22
CA PRO A 540 -3.42 -32.68 8.24
C PRO A 540 -4.94 -32.95 8.18
N HIS A 541 -5.69 -32.22 7.35
CA HIS A 541 -7.13 -32.42 7.14
C HIS A 541 -7.53 -32.24 5.66
N GLN A 542 -7.46 -33.33 4.89
CA GLN A 542 -7.79 -33.35 3.45
C GLN A 542 -9.27 -33.09 3.12
N SER A 543 -10.19 -33.21 4.09
CA SER A 543 -11.63 -33.17 3.85
C SER A 543 -12.20 -31.80 3.48
N TRP A 544 -11.40 -30.73 3.47
CA TRP A 544 -11.85 -29.33 3.33
C TRP A 544 -11.21 -28.56 2.16
N LEU A 545 -10.41 -29.23 1.33
CA LEU A 545 -9.89 -28.64 0.08
C LEU A 545 -10.95 -28.79 -1.01
N ASP A 546 -11.34 -27.69 -1.64
CA ASP A 546 -12.06 -27.77 -2.92
C ASP A 546 -11.00 -27.98 -4.01
N THR A 547 -10.91 -29.21 -4.51
CA THR A 547 -9.94 -29.60 -5.54
C THR A 547 -10.42 -29.27 -6.97
N ASN A 548 -11.64 -28.73 -7.13
CA ASN A 548 -12.27 -28.51 -8.43
C ASN A 548 -12.59 -27.04 -8.71
N ALA A 549 -11.97 -26.11 -7.98
CA ALA A 549 -12.16 -24.69 -8.21
C ALA A 549 -11.50 -24.24 -9.53
N THR A 550 -12.13 -23.28 -10.20
CA THR A 550 -11.52 -22.55 -11.32
C THR A 550 -11.10 -21.18 -10.83
N VAL A 551 -9.80 -20.90 -10.85
CA VAL A 551 -9.20 -19.70 -10.25
C VAL A 551 -8.61 -18.81 -11.33
N ALA A 552 -8.78 -17.50 -11.19
CA ALA A 552 -8.09 -16.49 -11.98
C ALA A 552 -7.24 -15.64 -11.04
N LEU A 553 -5.94 -15.54 -11.30
CA LEU A 553 -5.07 -14.61 -10.58
C LEU A 553 -5.14 -13.24 -11.26
N LEU A 554 -5.47 -12.21 -10.50
CA LEU A 554 -5.64 -10.85 -10.99
C LEU A 554 -4.65 -9.93 -10.29
N ARG A 555 -4.05 -9.02 -11.05
CA ARG A 555 -3.12 -8.00 -10.54
C ARG A 555 -3.39 -6.67 -11.21
N SER A 556 -3.69 -5.65 -10.41
CA SER A 556 -3.81 -4.28 -10.89
C SER A 556 -2.45 -3.60 -10.90
N ASN A 557 -2.20 -2.77 -11.92
CA ASN A 557 -1.02 -1.91 -11.99
C ASN A 557 -1.44 -0.47 -11.62
N PRO A 558 -1.10 0.02 -10.42
CA PRO A 558 -1.57 1.33 -9.92
C PRO A 558 -0.87 2.54 -10.53
N SER A 559 -0.12 2.38 -11.62
CA SER A 559 0.52 3.47 -12.34
C SER A 559 -0.45 4.31 -13.16
N SER A 560 0.01 5.48 -13.56
CA SER A 560 -0.68 6.44 -14.39
C SER A 560 -0.98 5.94 -15.82
N SER A 561 -0.22 4.97 -16.32
CA SER A 561 -0.49 4.21 -17.55
C SER A 561 -1.03 2.79 -17.29
N GLY A 562 -1.27 2.46 -16.02
CA GLY A 562 -1.63 1.13 -15.57
C GLY A 562 -3.07 0.74 -15.91
N GLU A 563 -3.40 -0.51 -15.62
CA GLU A 563 -4.73 -1.07 -15.74
C GLU A 563 -5.17 -1.66 -14.39
N ASP A 564 -6.42 -1.37 -14.01
CA ASP A 564 -7.08 -1.98 -12.88
C ASP A 564 -7.84 -3.23 -13.32
N VAL A 565 -7.07 -4.31 -13.54
CA VAL A 565 -7.60 -5.61 -13.98
C VAL A 565 -8.57 -6.20 -12.95
N ILE A 566 -8.33 -5.95 -11.66
CA ILE A 566 -9.21 -6.40 -10.59
C ILE A 566 -10.59 -5.71 -10.73
N LEU A 567 -10.62 -4.38 -10.83
CA LEU A 567 -11.87 -3.64 -11.03
C LEU A 567 -12.58 -4.11 -12.30
N ARG A 568 -11.86 -4.24 -13.43
CA ARG A 568 -12.42 -4.74 -14.69
C ARG A 568 -13.12 -6.09 -14.49
N GLN A 569 -12.44 -7.06 -13.88
CA GLN A 569 -13.03 -8.38 -13.65
C GLN A 569 -14.25 -8.32 -12.74
N ILE A 570 -14.21 -7.51 -11.68
CA ILE A 570 -15.35 -7.32 -10.77
C ILE A 570 -16.57 -6.77 -11.54
N LEU A 571 -16.38 -5.78 -12.41
CA LEU A 571 -17.45 -5.22 -13.23
C LEU A 571 -18.03 -6.27 -14.20
N GLY A 572 -17.17 -7.08 -14.81
CA GLY A 572 -17.58 -8.20 -15.66
C GLY A 572 -18.46 -9.21 -14.91
N VAL A 573 -18.03 -9.63 -13.73
CA VAL A 573 -18.78 -10.56 -12.87
C VAL A 573 -20.14 -9.99 -12.48
N ILE A 574 -20.21 -8.71 -12.12
CA ILE A 574 -21.48 -8.03 -11.80
C ILE A 574 -22.38 -7.93 -13.04
N ALA A 575 -21.80 -7.69 -14.21
CA ALA A 575 -22.54 -7.60 -15.48
C ALA A 575 -23.18 -8.94 -15.88
N THR A 576 -22.53 -10.06 -15.55
CA THR A 576 -23.01 -11.42 -15.85
C THR A 576 -23.79 -12.07 -14.72
N ALA A 577 -23.87 -11.45 -13.54
CA ALA A 577 -24.63 -12.00 -12.41
C ALA A 577 -26.11 -12.18 -12.76
N GLU A 578 -26.66 -13.34 -12.41
CA GLU A 578 -28.05 -13.74 -12.71
C GLU A 578 -28.95 -13.69 -11.47
N GLU A 579 -28.43 -14.06 -10.30
CA GLU A 579 -29.24 -14.19 -9.07
C GLU A 579 -28.88 -13.15 -8.01
N SER A 580 -27.61 -13.10 -7.61
CA SER A 580 -27.18 -12.22 -6.52
C SER A 580 -25.72 -11.80 -6.61
N VAL A 581 -25.41 -10.69 -5.96
CA VAL A 581 -24.06 -10.16 -5.74
C VAL A 581 -23.92 -9.84 -4.26
N TYR A 582 -22.90 -10.42 -3.62
CA TYR A 582 -22.50 -10.09 -2.25
C TYR A 582 -21.12 -9.49 -2.31
N MET A 583 -20.93 -8.33 -1.67
CA MET A 583 -19.64 -7.66 -1.65
C MET A 583 -19.37 -7.14 -0.24
N VAL A 584 -18.19 -7.49 0.28
CA VAL A 584 -17.72 -7.09 1.60
C VAL A 584 -16.51 -6.19 1.39
N MET A 585 -16.52 -4.99 1.98
CA MET A 585 -15.44 -4.02 1.79
C MET A 585 -15.01 -3.38 3.10
N GLY A 586 -13.70 -3.42 3.37
CA GLY A 586 -13.10 -2.69 4.49
C GLY A 586 -13.14 -1.17 4.30
N HIS A 587 -13.14 -0.69 3.06
CA HIS A 587 -13.22 0.74 2.75
C HIS A 587 -14.23 1.05 1.62
N CYS A 588 -15.16 1.97 1.88
CA CYS A 588 -16.23 2.40 0.98
C CYS A 588 -15.79 3.48 -0.03
N ASN A 589 -14.78 3.22 -0.87
CA ASN A 589 -14.43 4.14 -1.96
C ASN A 589 -14.91 3.56 -3.30
N PHE A 590 -16.21 3.66 -3.57
CA PHE A 590 -16.86 3.11 -4.75
C PHE A 590 -16.56 3.97 -5.99
N PRO A 591 -15.84 3.44 -6.99
CA PRO A 591 -15.73 4.12 -8.27
C PRO A 591 -17.09 4.16 -8.96
N LYS A 592 -17.39 5.25 -9.66
CA LYS A 592 -18.66 5.43 -10.36
C LYS A 592 -19.01 4.28 -11.32
N PRO A 593 -18.07 3.71 -12.10
CA PRO A 593 -18.26 2.46 -12.84
C PRO A 593 -18.89 1.32 -12.03
N LEU A 594 -18.43 1.09 -10.81
CA LEU A 594 -18.94 0.05 -9.94
C LEU A 594 -20.39 0.34 -9.52
N ALA A 595 -20.67 1.59 -9.14
CA ALA A 595 -22.03 2.01 -8.80
C ALA A 595 -23.01 1.80 -9.98
N ILE A 596 -22.58 2.14 -11.20
CA ILE A 596 -23.38 1.94 -12.42
C ILE A 596 -23.60 0.43 -12.68
N ALA A 597 -22.56 -0.39 -12.54
CA ALA A 597 -22.68 -1.84 -12.73
C ALA A 597 -23.66 -2.49 -11.73
N LEU A 598 -23.60 -2.09 -10.45
CA LEU A 598 -24.51 -2.57 -9.41
C LEU A 598 -25.96 -2.11 -9.69
N SER A 599 -26.16 -0.85 -10.09
CA SER A 599 -27.47 -0.34 -10.55
C SER A 599 -28.01 -1.16 -11.73
N GLY A 600 -27.14 -1.48 -12.70
CA GLY A 600 -27.45 -2.34 -13.83
C GLY A 600 -27.86 -3.75 -13.40
N ALA A 601 -27.19 -4.34 -12.41
CA ALA A 601 -27.55 -5.64 -11.85
C ALA A 601 -28.92 -5.62 -11.17
N CYS A 602 -29.19 -4.64 -10.30
CA CYS A 602 -30.50 -4.50 -9.65
C CYS A 602 -31.65 -4.38 -10.69
N LYS A 603 -31.45 -3.58 -11.75
CA LYS A 603 -32.43 -3.43 -12.84
C LYS A 603 -32.74 -4.74 -13.59
N ARG A 604 -31.81 -5.70 -13.59
CA ARG A 604 -32.02 -7.04 -14.14
C ARG A 604 -32.71 -8.00 -13.17
N GLY A 605 -33.01 -7.55 -11.94
CA GLY A 605 -33.59 -8.38 -10.89
C GLY A 605 -32.56 -9.12 -10.02
N VAL A 606 -31.26 -8.84 -10.19
CA VAL A 606 -30.18 -9.40 -9.36
C VAL A 606 -30.23 -8.78 -7.98
N LYS A 607 -30.18 -9.60 -6.92
CA LYS A 607 -30.14 -9.12 -5.53
C LYS A 607 -28.73 -8.67 -5.18
N VAL A 608 -28.53 -7.39 -4.90
CA VAL A 608 -27.22 -6.85 -4.53
C VAL A 608 -27.17 -6.51 -3.05
N LYS A 609 -26.20 -7.09 -2.33
CA LYS A 609 -25.93 -6.82 -0.92
C LYS A 609 -24.50 -6.37 -0.71
N LEU A 610 -24.32 -5.25 -0.01
CA LEU A 610 -23.02 -4.74 0.39
C LEU A 610 -22.89 -4.78 1.89
N LEU A 611 -21.81 -5.35 2.41
CA LEU A 611 -21.40 -5.21 3.81
C LEU A 611 -20.18 -4.31 3.87
N VAL A 612 -20.31 -3.21 4.60
CA VAL A 612 -19.23 -2.25 4.76
C VAL A 612 -18.92 -1.96 6.23
N ASN A 613 -17.75 -1.40 6.48
CA ASN A 613 -17.44 -0.89 7.81
C ASN A 613 -18.36 0.29 8.18
N SER A 614 -18.95 0.25 9.38
CA SER A 614 -19.54 1.45 9.98
C SER A 614 -18.48 2.47 10.36
N LEU A 615 -18.94 3.68 10.64
CA LEU A 615 -18.14 4.78 11.20
C LEU A 615 -17.30 4.33 12.42
N PHE A 616 -17.83 3.40 13.21
CA PHE A 616 -17.19 2.97 14.45
C PHE A 616 -16.16 1.85 14.26
N SER A 617 -16.36 1.00 13.26
CA SER A 617 -15.47 -0.12 12.94
C SER A 617 -14.35 0.26 11.97
N SER A 618 -14.52 1.35 11.22
CA SER A 618 -13.49 1.84 10.30
C SER A 618 -12.33 2.46 11.08
N ASP A 619 -11.14 2.01 10.75
CA ASP A 619 -9.86 2.48 11.27
C ASP A 619 -9.44 3.82 10.66
N LEU A 620 -9.84 4.09 9.42
CA LEU A 620 -9.78 5.40 8.77
C LEU A 620 -11.01 6.21 9.22
N ARG A 621 -10.78 7.31 9.97
CA ARG A 621 -11.84 8.15 10.56
C ARG A 621 -12.04 9.51 9.89
N VAL A 622 -11.02 10.13 9.29
CA VAL A 622 -11.17 11.44 8.62
C VAL A 622 -11.56 11.27 7.14
N ASN A 623 -10.98 10.26 6.47
CA ASN A 623 -11.42 9.83 5.13
C ASN A 623 -12.82 9.20 5.14
N GLN A 624 -13.46 9.06 6.32
CA GLN A 624 -14.85 8.65 6.44
C GLN A 624 -15.77 9.56 5.67
N ARG A 625 -15.52 10.88 5.65
CA ARG A 625 -16.35 11.79 4.85
C ARG A 625 -16.38 11.32 3.40
N ASP A 626 -15.23 11.15 2.78
CA ASP A 626 -15.16 10.74 1.37
C ASP A 626 -15.71 9.32 1.15
N MET A 627 -15.49 8.42 2.11
CA MET A 627 -16.05 7.06 2.07
C MET A 627 -17.59 7.05 2.19
N PHE A 628 -18.16 7.88 3.07
CA PHE A 628 -19.61 8.01 3.22
C PHE A 628 -20.23 8.82 2.09
N LEU A 629 -19.56 9.85 1.58
CA LEU A 629 -19.95 10.56 0.36
C LEU A 629 -19.95 9.61 -0.84
N SER A 630 -18.94 8.74 -0.95
CA SER A 630 -18.90 7.70 -1.98
C SER A 630 -20.03 6.68 -1.80
N LEU A 631 -20.34 6.26 -0.57
CA LEU A 631 -21.49 5.40 -0.28
C LEU A 631 -22.84 6.09 -0.59
N GLN A 632 -22.99 7.37 -0.26
CA GLN A 632 -24.17 8.16 -0.63
C GLN A 632 -24.30 8.24 -2.15
N GLN A 633 -23.20 8.52 -2.85
CA GLN A 633 -23.18 8.61 -4.30
C GLN A 633 -23.52 7.27 -4.95
N LEU A 634 -23.05 6.16 -4.37
CA LEU A 634 -23.46 4.81 -4.75
C LEU A 634 -24.97 4.64 -4.59
N LEU A 635 -25.54 4.94 -3.43
CA LEU A 635 -26.98 4.81 -3.16
C LEU A 635 -27.83 5.75 -4.04
N HIS A 636 -27.28 6.88 -4.47
CA HIS A 636 -27.92 7.76 -5.44
C HIS A 636 -27.98 7.12 -6.84
N ILE A 637 -26.91 6.46 -7.27
CA ILE A 637 -26.81 5.80 -8.59
C ILE A 637 -27.54 4.44 -8.60
N ALA A 638 -27.49 3.71 -7.49
CA ALA A 638 -27.96 2.34 -7.31
C ALA A 638 -28.84 2.24 -6.03
N PRO A 639 -30.02 2.88 -6.01
CA PRO A 639 -30.87 2.96 -4.81
C PRO A 639 -31.44 1.61 -4.36
N ASP A 640 -31.45 0.61 -5.23
CA ASP A 640 -31.96 -0.74 -4.95
C ASP A 640 -30.89 -1.67 -4.34
N VAL A 641 -29.68 -1.18 -4.09
CA VAL A 641 -28.62 -1.94 -3.43
C VAL A 641 -28.88 -2.00 -1.93
N GLU A 642 -28.87 -3.22 -1.37
CA GLU A 642 -29.03 -3.42 0.07
C GLU A 642 -27.68 -3.22 0.79
N VAL A 643 -27.53 -2.11 1.52
CA VAL A 643 -26.31 -1.79 2.26
C VAL A 643 -26.44 -2.14 3.73
N TRP A 644 -25.48 -2.91 4.22
CA TRP A 644 -25.29 -3.34 5.59
C TRP A 644 -24.01 -2.70 6.12
N THR A 645 -24.03 -2.27 7.38
CA THR A 645 -22.83 -1.76 8.07
C THR A 645 -22.52 -2.61 9.29
N THR A 646 -21.24 -2.79 9.62
CA THR A 646 -20.82 -3.52 10.82
C THR A 646 -21.30 -2.80 12.09
N ALA A 647 -21.90 -3.54 13.02
CA ALA A 647 -22.41 -2.96 14.26
C ALA A 647 -21.32 -2.76 15.32
N LEU A 648 -21.56 -1.85 16.27
CA LEU A 648 -20.76 -1.77 17.50
C LEU A 648 -20.92 -3.07 18.30
N SER A 649 -19.82 -3.68 18.73
CA SER A 649 -19.80 -4.89 19.57
C SER A 649 -20.55 -4.74 20.90
N SER A 650 -20.78 -3.51 21.36
CA SER A 650 -21.57 -3.20 22.56
C SER A 650 -23.09 -3.30 22.34
N ILE A 651 -23.55 -3.48 21.11
CA ILE A 651 -24.97 -3.66 20.78
C ILE A 651 -25.19 -5.16 20.57
N PRO A 652 -26.05 -5.83 21.38
CA PRO A 652 -26.34 -7.24 21.21
C PRO A 652 -26.74 -7.56 19.76
N PRO A 653 -26.36 -8.71 19.16
CA PRO A 653 -26.63 -9.01 17.74
C PRO A 653 -28.10 -8.91 17.31
N HIS A 654 -29.03 -9.06 18.25
CA HIS A 654 -30.47 -8.94 18.03
C HIS A 654 -31.01 -7.50 18.21
N GLN A 655 -30.24 -6.60 18.80
CA GLN A 655 -30.49 -5.16 18.94
C GLN A 655 -29.67 -4.33 17.96
N ALA A 656 -28.58 -4.89 17.45
CA ALA A 656 -27.89 -4.44 16.26
C ALA A 656 -28.80 -4.80 15.08
N GLN A 657 -29.92 -4.08 14.96
CA GLN A 657 -30.54 -3.93 13.67
C GLN A 657 -29.43 -3.36 12.80
N TYR A 658 -28.86 -4.22 11.97
CA TYR A 658 -28.06 -3.81 10.85
C TYR A 658 -28.87 -2.73 10.15
N VAL A 659 -28.41 -1.48 10.29
CA VAL A 659 -29.19 -0.35 9.84
C VAL A 659 -29.21 -0.46 8.32
N ALA A 660 -30.30 -0.98 7.78
CA ALA A 660 -30.65 -0.77 6.39
C ALA A 660 -30.65 0.75 6.21
N VAL A 661 -29.68 1.25 5.47
CA VAL A 661 -29.47 2.68 5.22
C VAL A 661 -30.59 3.19 4.32
N ALA A 662 -31.81 3.30 4.84
CA ALA A 662 -32.98 3.65 4.04
C ALA A 662 -33.71 4.90 4.55
N GLU A 663 -33.79 5.15 5.86
CA GLU A 663 -34.65 6.23 6.37
C GLU A 663 -33.98 7.21 7.34
N GLU A 664 -33.34 6.76 8.42
CA GLU A 664 -32.80 7.69 9.45
C GLU A 664 -31.52 8.42 9.00
N ILE A 665 -30.75 7.79 8.12
CA ILE A 665 -29.57 8.39 7.50
C ILE A 665 -29.97 9.36 6.38
N ARG A 666 -31.15 9.21 5.73
CA ARG A 666 -31.62 10.19 4.75
C ARG A 666 -31.83 11.56 5.39
N THR A 667 -32.28 11.61 6.64
CA THR A 667 -32.48 12.87 7.37
C THR A 667 -31.16 13.48 7.85
N CYS A 668 -30.17 12.69 8.26
CA CYS A 668 -28.87 13.22 8.71
C CYS A 668 -27.90 13.56 7.57
N LEU A 669 -28.03 12.94 6.40
CA LEU A 669 -27.08 13.10 5.28
C LEU A 669 -27.56 14.05 4.17
N PHE A 670 -28.86 14.32 4.04
CA PHE A 670 -29.41 15.23 3.02
C PHE A 670 -29.80 16.61 3.56
N ASP A 671 -29.48 16.93 4.82
CA ASP A 671 -29.70 18.27 5.35
C ASP A 671 -28.66 19.23 4.76
N SER A 672 -29.13 20.22 4.00
CA SER A 672 -28.33 21.12 3.16
C SER A 672 -27.42 22.08 3.93
N HIS A 673 -27.44 22.01 5.26
CA HIS A 673 -26.60 22.79 6.16
C HIS A 673 -25.19 22.21 6.36
N VAL A 674 -24.87 21.03 5.82
CA VAL A 674 -23.52 20.40 5.83
C VAL A 674 -22.65 20.89 4.64
N ASN A 675 -22.87 22.10 4.13
CA ASN A 675 -22.20 22.64 2.94
C ASN A 675 -21.01 23.58 3.24
N HIS A 676 -20.53 23.64 4.48
CA HIS A 676 -19.34 24.41 4.85
C HIS A 676 -18.25 23.50 5.42
N CYS A 677 -17.62 22.69 4.55
CA CYS A 677 -16.38 21.95 4.85
C CYS A 677 -15.55 21.80 3.58
#